data_AF-A0A972KSV9-F1
#
_entry.id   AF-A0A972KSV9-F1
#
_cell.length_a   1.000
_cell.length_b   1.000
_cell.length_c   1.000
_cell.angle_alpha   90.00
_cell.angle_beta   90.00
_cell.angle_gamma   90.00
#
_symmetry.space_group_name_H-M   'P 1'
#
loop_
_entity.id
_entity.type
_entity.pdbx_description
1 polymer ?
#
loop_
_entity_poly.entity_id
_entity_poly.type
_entity_poly.pdbx_seq_one_letter_code
_entity_poly.pdbx_strand_id
1 'polypeptide(L)'
;MALKSKTTTIIGFIVVAVLAAGCSDPVTPVPPAWDVDLNLPLATSTYTLQDLLNDDSVFTAENGLVVFRQTFPLARFVIGDSLTLRNTTFGFSKTLGLLAYDIPTLVEKDLTLATVFPSLKEGTYIVPPLENTQTTSITVDASQYFEQITFEDGKILIHLKNNFPVPITFPVPFVLTTLDGREISTTTVNAVIPPGATETLPPIYLEGITLTKGMKMAFRIATPGSNNLPVNITRSSSLNVSASITGTKISEAVASLPSQRVELKEKINITETSGLTIQKAVLKSGTIEIRVTNHVPIGATAALVINGLWENGKPVSKTISLPPRSQQRISIPIAGLVLEPLNGSELEYSLSVETEDASQRLVTLRSTDSISVKASVNNVALKSLTGRFDARSLEIKHTQNVDFQMNEKFQGSLNFKEARMWVDMMNGTAVPVLIESGVVRADNIRASRSASISIPRTYIPGERSSTIDFDTREVTDFLNTFSSSFPNRLSFEGSVRINPEGAMGTITDTDELAGDLTMEIPLQLSIKNGAFADTSALTFDRDSREKLRNVVRGFIHFEFENHFPAGVELQTSILDKSFSPVIIPNADNGSTLQIPAGVVDANGQVVSAATAVQEIELSREEFQRLADSGEFIRLLLKVSTPGNGMVQFRTDDYLKVRTYLTVRINTAIVSN
;
A
#
# COMPACT_ATOMS: atom_id res chain seq x y z
N MET A 1 -96.25 37.40 63.92
CA MET A 1 -97.68 37.25 64.27
C MET A 1 -97.76 36.26 65.43
N ALA A 2 -98.49 36.56 66.51
CA ALA A 2 -98.39 35.82 67.77
C ALA A 2 -99.59 34.91 68.05
N LEU A 3 -99.35 33.76 68.69
CA LEU A 3 -100.04 33.16 69.85
C LEU A 3 -99.43 31.74 70.05
N LYS A 4 -98.86 31.28 71.17
CA LYS A 4 -99.21 31.29 72.60
C LYS A 4 -100.48 30.48 72.94
N SER A 5 -100.31 29.24 73.44
CA SER A 5 -101.04 28.65 74.60
C SER A 5 -100.40 27.28 74.95
N LYS A 6 -99.90 26.96 76.16
CA LYS A 6 -100.55 26.78 77.49
C LYS A 6 -101.53 25.57 77.52
N THR A 7 -101.56 24.64 78.50
CA THR A 7 -100.74 24.37 79.72
C THR A 7 -101.11 23.00 80.35
N THR A 8 -100.29 22.49 81.31
CA THR A 8 -100.73 21.83 82.59
C THR A 8 -101.22 20.36 82.60
N THR A 9 -100.99 19.49 83.62
CA THR A 9 -100.02 19.33 84.76
C THR A 9 -100.26 17.92 85.42
N ILE A 10 -99.39 17.50 86.38
CA ILE A 10 -99.60 16.53 87.51
C ILE A 10 -99.09 15.09 87.24
N ILE A 11 -98.32 14.38 88.10
CA ILE A 11 -97.32 14.60 89.19
C ILE A 11 -97.01 13.20 89.81
N GLY A 12 -95.80 12.98 90.35
CA GLY A 12 -95.44 11.80 91.18
C GLY A 12 -93.93 11.49 91.10
N PHE A 13 -93.02 12.20 91.78
CA PHE A 13 -92.54 11.94 93.17
C PHE A 13 -92.12 10.45 93.36
N ILE A 14 -90.88 10.07 93.72
CA ILE A 14 -89.63 10.75 94.16
C ILE A 14 -88.42 9.95 93.57
N VAL A 15 -87.11 10.19 93.73
CA VAL A 15 -86.22 10.76 94.79
C VAL A 15 -85.06 11.56 94.13
N VAL A 16 -84.23 12.27 94.92
CA VAL A 16 -83.00 13.03 94.58
C VAL A 16 -81.92 12.64 95.63
N ALA A 17 -80.60 12.53 95.43
CA ALA A 17 -79.62 12.97 94.41
C ALA A 17 -78.61 11.82 94.09
N VAL A 18 -77.75 11.88 93.07
CA VAL A 18 -76.61 12.81 92.91
C VAL A 18 -76.58 13.46 91.52
N LEU A 19 -76.28 14.76 91.49
CA LEU A 19 -76.14 15.58 90.28
C LEU A 19 -74.68 15.64 89.81
N ALA A 20 -74.43 15.40 88.51
CA ALA A 20 -73.39 16.07 87.73
C ALA A 20 -73.56 15.75 86.23
N ALA A 21 -73.56 16.81 85.38
CA ALA A 21 -73.42 16.83 83.91
C ALA A 21 -74.17 15.76 83.05
N GLY A 22 -75.03 16.09 82.09
CA GLY A 22 -75.23 17.37 81.38
C GLY A 22 -74.52 17.36 80.02
N CYS A 23 -75.33 17.37 78.95
CA CYS A 23 -74.92 17.37 77.53
C CYS A 23 -74.27 16.09 77.00
N SER A 24 -75.10 15.19 76.46
CA SER A 24 -74.70 14.39 75.30
C SER A 24 -74.59 15.32 74.09
N ASP A 25 -73.40 15.42 73.48
CA ASP A 25 -73.28 16.05 72.16
C ASP A 25 -74.17 15.31 71.14
N PRO A 26 -74.79 16.02 70.17
CA PRO A 26 -75.52 15.37 69.12
C PRO A 26 -74.56 14.49 68.31
N VAL A 27 -74.89 13.20 68.18
CA VAL A 27 -74.16 12.26 67.34
C VAL A 27 -74.06 12.88 65.94
N THR A 28 -72.85 13.29 65.55
CA THR A 28 -72.57 13.70 64.17
C THR A 28 -72.97 12.54 63.28
N PRO A 29 -73.81 12.75 62.24
CA PRO A 29 -74.20 11.66 61.36
C PRO A 29 -72.94 11.05 60.76
N VAL A 30 -72.62 9.80 61.13
CA VAL A 30 -71.62 9.02 60.40
C VAL A 30 -72.26 8.78 59.03
N PRO A 31 -71.73 9.37 57.94
CA PRO A 31 -72.30 9.14 56.62
C PRO A 31 -72.22 7.64 56.33
N PRO A 32 -73.26 7.02 55.73
CA PRO A 32 -73.23 5.59 55.44
C PRO A 32 -72.09 5.32 54.47
N ALA A 33 -71.05 4.64 54.96
CA ALA A 33 -69.98 4.10 54.14
C ALA A 33 -70.43 2.75 53.60
N TRP A 34 -70.43 2.60 52.28
CA TRP A 34 -70.75 1.36 51.60
C TRP A 34 -69.71 1.13 50.50
N ASP A 35 -69.37 -0.14 50.32
CA ASP A 35 -68.39 -0.57 49.34
C ASP A 35 -69.05 -0.58 47.95
N VAL A 36 -68.44 0.14 47.01
CA VAL A 36 -68.90 0.19 45.61
C VAL A 36 -67.90 -0.56 44.73
N ASP A 37 -68.38 -1.56 43.98
CA ASP A 37 -67.60 -2.23 42.94
C ASP A 37 -67.69 -1.42 41.63
N LEU A 38 -66.55 -0.91 41.18
CA LEU A 38 -66.41 -0.02 40.03
C LEU A 38 -65.60 -0.72 38.93
N ASN A 39 -66.25 -1.01 37.80
CA ASN A 39 -65.60 -1.61 36.63
C ASN A 39 -65.19 -0.53 35.63
N LEU A 40 -63.89 -0.34 35.42
CA LEU A 40 -63.31 0.63 34.50
C LEU A 40 -62.56 -0.06 33.36
N PRO A 41 -62.96 0.09 32.08
CA PRO A 41 -62.10 -0.29 30.97
C PRO A 41 -60.89 0.64 30.95
N LEU A 42 -59.68 0.08 30.99
CA LEU A 42 -58.43 0.87 30.99
C LEU A 42 -57.89 1.05 29.57
N ALA A 43 -57.69 -0.04 28.85
CA ALA A 43 -57.12 -0.02 27.50
C ALA A 43 -57.49 -1.27 26.69
N THR A 44 -57.36 -1.16 25.37
CA THR A 44 -57.27 -2.30 24.47
C THR A 44 -56.26 -1.95 23.39
N SER A 45 -55.15 -2.68 23.35
CA SER A 45 -54.03 -2.45 22.44
C SER A 45 -53.73 -3.71 21.66
N THR A 46 -53.30 -3.57 20.41
CA THR A 46 -52.74 -4.67 19.61
C THR A 46 -51.38 -4.24 19.14
N TYR A 47 -50.36 -5.06 19.40
CA TYR A 47 -48.98 -4.82 19.01
C TYR A 47 -48.60 -5.91 18.02
N THR A 48 -48.39 -5.58 16.75
CA THR A 48 -47.86 -6.53 15.77
C THR A 48 -46.33 -6.66 15.90
N LEU A 49 -45.74 -7.74 15.39
CA LEU A 49 -44.29 -7.85 15.33
C LEU A 49 -43.68 -6.72 14.49
N GLN A 50 -44.38 -6.32 13.42
CA GLN A 50 -43.96 -5.20 12.59
C GLN A 50 -43.90 -3.89 13.40
N ASP A 51 -44.90 -3.59 14.22
CA ASP A 51 -44.90 -2.39 15.09
C ASP A 51 -43.72 -2.39 16.08
N LEU A 52 -43.35 -3.56 16.60
CA LEU A 52 -42.23 -3.73 17.54
C LEU A 52 -40.84 -3.62 16.88
N LEU A 53 -40.77 -3.69 15.54
CA LEU A 53 -39.52 -3.69 14.77
C LEU A 53 -39.35 -2.47 13.84
N ASN A 54 -40.42 -1.71 13.58
CA ASN A 54 -40.45 -0.62 12.58
C ASN A 54 -39.37 0.47 12.77
N ASP A 55 -38.86 0.67 13.98
CA ASP A 55 -37.82 1.66 14.29
C ASP A 55 -36.38 1.13 14.10
N ASP A 56 -36.19 -0.14 13.72
CA ASP A 56 -34.88 -0.81 13.73
C ASP A 56 -34.41 -1.31 12.35
N SER A 57 -33.39 -0.63 11.81
CA SER A 57 -32.89 -0.83 10.45
C SER A 57 -32.26 -2.21 10.15
N VAL A 58 -31.96 -3.03 11.16
CA VAL A 58 -31.42 -4.39 10.96
C VAL A 58 -32.50 -5.46 10.83
N PHE A 59 -33.76 -5.16 11.09
CA PHE A 59 -34.87 -6.08 10.86
C PHE A 59 -35.61 -5.73 9.57
N THR A 60 -35.80 -6.73 8.72
CA THR A 60 -36.52 -6.65 7.45
C THR A 60 -37.54 -7.78 7.37
N ALA A 61 -38.39 -7.79 6.34
CA ALA A 61 -39.41 -8.82 6.16
C ALA A 61 -39.37 -9.37 4.74
N GLU A 62 -39.19 -10.70 4.61
CA GLU A 62 -39.20 -11.41 3.34
C GLU A 62 -40.35 -12.42 3.33
N ASN A 63 -41.33 -12.23 2.45
CA ASN A 63 -42.59 -13.00 2.44
C ASN A 63 -43.32 -13.05 3.80
N GLY A 64 -43.17 -11.98 4.59
CA GLY A 64 -43.71 -11.83 5.94
C GLY A 64 -42.94 -12.57 7.05
N LEU A 65 -41.90 -13.35 6.73
CA LEU A 65 -40.95 -13.83 7.73
C LEU A 65 -40.00 -12.69 8.10
N VAL A 66 -39.75 -12.47 9.39
CA VAL A 66 -38.78 -11.45 9.83
C VAL A 66 -37.37 -11.97 9.60
N VAL A 67 -36.50 -11.10 9.10
CA VAL A 67 -35.10 -11.39 8.78
C VAL A 67 -34.20 -10.32 9.42
N PHE A 68 -33.27 -10.75 10.26
CA PHE A 68 -32.20 -9.90 10.80
C PHE A 68 -31.04 -9.86 9.80
N ARG A 69 -30.60 -8.66 9.38
CA ARG A 69 -29.46 -8.47 8.49
C ARG A 69 -28.48 -7.46 9.10
N GLN A 70 -27.21 -7.84 9.24
CA GLN A 70 -26.16 -6.96 9.74
C GLN A 70 -24.91 -7.06 8.86
N THR A 71 -24.33 -5.91 8.53
CA THR A 71 -23.10 -5.80 7.72
C THR A 71 -21.96 -5.27 8.57
N PHE A 72 -20.80 -5.93 8.46
CA PHE A 72 -19.56 -5.59 9.14
C PHE A 72 -18.52 -5.20 8.09
N PRO A 73 -18.09 -3.93 8.04
CA PRO A 73 -17.08 -3.52 7.07
C PRO A 73 -15.75 -4.19 7.37
N LEU A 74 -15.05 -4.62 6.33
CA LEU A 74 -13.68 -5.12 6.43
C LEU A 74 -12.71 -3.94 6.35
N ALA A 75 -11.52 -4.09 6.95
CA ALA A 75 -10.44 -3.15 6.69
C ALA A 75 -10.10 -3.14 5.19
N ARG A 76 -9.66 -1.98 4.69
CA ARG A 76 -9.10 -1.87 3.35
C ARG A 76 -7.63 -2.22 3.38
N PHE A 77 -7.20 -3.10 2.48
CA PHE A 77 -5.82 -3.57 2.40
C PHE A 77 -5.14 -2.89 1.21
N VAL A 78 -4.33 -1.87 1.51
CA VAL A 78 -3.55 -1.12 0.53
C VAL A 78 -2.32 -1.93 0.13
N ILE A 79 -2.03 -2.02 -1.17
CA ILE A 79 -0.96 -2.89 -1.69
C ILE A 79 0.44 -2.25 -1.55
N GLY A 80 0.53 -0.95 -1.26
CA GLY A 80 1.74 -0.13 -1.39
C GLY A 80 3.05 -0.69 -0.84
N ASP A 81 3.04 -1.34 0.33
CA ASP A 81 4.26 -1.90 0.93
C ASP A 81 4.79 -3.14 0.20
N SER A 82 3.96 -3.78 -0.64
CA SER A 82 4.32 -4.94 -1.46
C SER A 82 5.01 -4.57 -2.78
N LEU A 83 4.96 -3.29 -3.21
CA LEU A 83 5.52 -2.82 -4.48
C LEU A 83 6.99 -2.40 -4.37
N THR A 84 7.86 -3.35 -4.01
CA THR A 84 9.30 -3.11 -3.88
C THR A 84 10.12 -3.87 -4.93
N LEU A 85 11.10 -3.19 -5.52
CA LEU A 85 12.18 -3.86 -6.23
C LEU A 85 13.20 -4.32 -5.17
N ARG A 86 13.10 -5.58 -4.72
CA ARG A 86 13.98 -6.17 -3.70
C ARG A 86 15.44 -5.77 -3.96
N ASN A 87 16.10 -5.22 -2.93
CA ASN A 87 17.46 -4.65 -2.93
C ASN A 87 18.44 -5.36 -3.88
N THR A 88 18.37 -4.96 -5.15
CA THR A 88 19.25 -5.45 -6.20
C THR A 88 20.28 -4.37 -6.39
N THR A 89 21.45 -4.58 -5.80
CA THR A 89 22.63 -3.72 -6.01
C THR A 89 23.15 -3.93 -7.43
N PHE A 90 22.37 -3.52 -8.43
CA PHE A 90 22.85 -3.47 -9.81
C PHE A 90 23.85 -2.32 -9.89
N GLY A 91 25.11 -2.69 -10.15
CA GLY A 91 26.22 -1.76 -10.14
C GLY A 91 27.23 -2.14 -11.19
N PHE A 92 27.49 -1.22 -12.12
CA PHE A 92 28.58 -1.39 -13.07
C PHE A 92 29.89 -0.88 -12.46
N SER A 93 30.99 -1.53 -12.81
CA SER A 93 32.35 -1.03 -12.59
C SER A 93 33.04 -0.99 -13.94
N LYS A 94 33.30 0.21 -14.47
CA LYS A 94 33.99 0.40 -15.75
C LYS A 94 35.19 1.32 -15.57
N THR A 95 36.24 1.05 -16.33
CA THR A 95 37.53 1.75 -16.30
C THR A 95 37.82 2.22 -17.72
N LEU A 96 37.93 3.52 -17.92
CA LEU A 96 38.25 4.13 -19.20
C LEU A 96 39.71 4.55 -19.20
N GLY A 97 40.51 3.86 -20.02
CA GLY A 97 41.88 4.29 -20.34
C GLY A 97 41.85 5.39 -21.40
N LEU A 98 42.80 6.32 -21.32
CA LEU A 98 42.82 7.54 -22.15
C LEU A 98 44.01 7.60 -23.12
N LEU A 99 44.90 6.62 -23.10
CA LEU A 99 46.22 6.70 -23.75
C LEU A 99 46.27 6.18 -25.20
N ALA A 100 45.57 6.89 -26.09
CA ALA A 100 45.78 6.84 -27.53
C ALA A 100 46.25 8.22 -28.03
N TYR A 101 47.35 8.27 -28.79
CA TYR A 101 47.95 9.52 -29.25
C TYR A 101 48.80 9.30 -30.51
N ASP A 102 48.17 9.36 -31.68
CA ASP A 102 48.87 9.35 -32.96
C ASP A 102 49.54 10.70 -33.22
N ILE A 103 50.73 10.66 -33.84
CA ILE A 103 51.56 11.84 -34.10
C ILE A 103 51.69 12.00 -35.62
N PRO A 104 50.84 12.81 -36.27
CA PRO A 104 50.69 12.81 -37.72
C PRO A 104 51.94 13.32 -38.45
N THR A 105 52.73 14.21 -37.84
CA THR A 105 53.96 14.74 -38.43
C THR A 105 55.09 14.74 -37.39
N LEU A 106 55.85 13.64 -37.33
CA LEU A 106 57.09 13.52 -36.55
C LEU A 106 58.27 14.18 -37.28
N VAL A 107 58.32 14.07 -38.61
CA VAL A 107 59.31 14.69 -39.49
C VAL A 107 58.62 15.14 -40.77
N GLU A 108 58.97 16.32 -41.27
CA GLU A 108 58.73 16.72 -42.66
C GLU A 108 59.88 17.64 -43.09
N LYS A 109 60.72 17.18 -44.03
CA LYS A 109 61.92 17.91 -44.50
C LYS A 109 62.20 17.67 -45.97
N ASP A 110 62.41 18.76 -46.71
CA ASP A 110 63.05 18.72 -48.03
C ASP A 110 64.57 18.87 -47.89
N LEU A 111 65.30 17.82 -48.28
CA LEU A 111 66.75 17.81 -48.30
C LEU A 111 67.27 18.21 -49.67
N THR A 112 67.93 19.36 -49.73
CA THR A 112 68.42 19.97 -50.97
C THR A 112 69.56 19.15 -51.60
N LEU A 113 69.79 19.35 -52.91
CA LEU A 113 70.96 18.84 -53.62
C LEU A 113 72.28 18.97 -52.84
N ALA A 114 72.54 20.14 -52.24
CA ALA A 114 73.77 20.41 -51.49
C ALA A 114 73.88 19.56 -50.20
N THR A 115 72.75 19.13 -49.64
CA THR A 115 72.68 18.30 -48.43
C THR A 115 72.95 16.82 -48.76
N VAL A 116 72.32 16.28 -49.80
CA VAL A 116 72.39 14.85 -50.13
C VAL A 116 73.47 14.48 -51.15
N PHE A 117 73.81 15.38 -52.08
CA PHE A 117 74.81 15.15 -53.13
C PHE A 117 75.68 16.42 -53.35
N PRO A 118 76.52 16.83 -52.36
CA PRO A 118 77.26 18.10 -52.39
C PRO A 118 78.23 18.29 -53.57
N SER A 119 78.65 17.19 -54.21
CA SER A 119 79.50 17.20 -55.41
C SER A 119 78.74 17.55 -56.70
N LEU A 120 77.42 17.37 -56.74
CA LEU A 120 76.59 17.78 -57.87
C LEU A 120 76.35 19.31 -57.84
N LYS A 121 75.95 19.86 -59.00
CA LYS A 121 75.68 21.28 -59.21
C LYS A 121 74.38 21.45 -60.00
N GLU A 122 73.82 22.65 -59.99
CA GLU A 122 72.70 23.01 -60.88
C GLU A 122 73.16 22.98 -62.35
N GLY A 123 72.30 22.51 -63.25
CA GLY A 123 72.57 22.46 -64.69
C GLY A 123 72.06 21.19 -65.36
N THR A 124 72.20 21.14 -66.69
CA THR A 124 71.85 19.97 -67.51
C THR A 124 73.11 19.20 -67.92
N TYR A 125 73.29 18.00 -67.39
CA TYR A 125 74.43 17.13 -67.68
C TYR A 125 74.12 15.65 -67.40
N ILE A 126 75.01 14.75 -67.82
CA ILE A 126 74.93 13.32 -67.49
C ILE A 126 75.45 13.13 -66.07
N VAL A 127 74.60 12.62 -65.16
CA VAL A 127 74.96 12.35 -63.77
C VAL A 127 75.58 10.95 -63.71
N PRO A 128 76.85 10.81 -63.29
CA PRO A 128 77.46 9.50 -63.09
C PRO A 128 76.87 8.80 -61.85
N PRO A 129 77.06 7.48 -61.69
CA PRO A 129 76.86 6.81 -60.42
C PRO A 129 77.64 7.52 -59.31
N LEU A 130 76.96 7.85 -58.21
CA LEU A 130 77.52 8.62 -57.10
C LEU A 130 76.91 8.14 -55.78
N GLU A 131 77.74 7.98 -54.77
CA GLU A 131 77.33 7.76 -53.39
C GLU A 131 77.80 8.91 -52.50
N ASN A 132 76.92 9.39 -51.62
CA ASN A 132 77.34 10.22 -50.51
C ASN A 132 77.95 9.34 -49.41
N THR A 133 79.28 9.38 -49.31
CA THR A 133 80.05 8.62 -48.32
C THR A 133 79.94 9.19 -46.90
N GLN A 134 79.41 10.41 -46.75
CA GLN A 134 79.08 10.99 -45.45
C GLN A 134 77.65 10.63 -45.05
N THR A 135 77.46 10.26 -43.79
CA THR A 135 76.13 10.02 -43.22
C THR A 135 75.35 11.34 -43.21
N THR A 136 74.25 11.39 -43.96
CA THR A 136 73.27 12.47 -43.87
C THR A 136 72.42 12.22 -42.62
N SER A 137 72.08 13.28 -41.88
CA SER A 137 71.17 13.17 -40.73
C SER A 137 70.14 14.28 -40.71
N ILE A 138 68.93 13.91 -40.30
CA ILE A 138 67.80 14.82 -40.06
C ILE A 138 67.59 14.88 -38.54
N THR A 139 67.61 16.08 -37.96
CA THR A 139 67.13 16.27 -36.58
C THR A 139 65.62 16.07 -36.56
N VAL A 140 65.17 15.14 -35.71
CA VAL A 140 63.77 14.89 -35.42
C VAL A 140 63.45 15.62 -34.12
N ASP A 141 62.54 16.59 -34.21
CA ASP A 141 62.10 17.41 -33.07
C ASP A 141 60.63 17.10 -32.78
N ALA A 142 60.41 16.37 -31.70
CA ALA A 142 59.08 16.01 -31.20
C ALA A 142 58.68 16.84 -29.97
N SER A 143 59.39 17.93 -29.66
CA SER A 143 59.13 18.76 -28.46
C SER A 143 57.74 19.40 -28.40
N GLN A 144 57.08 19.57 -29.56
CA GLN A 144 55.67 20.00 -29.65
C GLN A 144 54.66 18.92 -29.21
N TYR A 145 55.10 17.68 -29.03
CA TYR A 145 54.25 16.53 -28.69
C TYR A 145 54.62 15.93 -27.31
N PHE A 146 55.89 15.58 -27.11
CA PHE A 146 56.35 14.89 -25.90
C PHE A 146 57.80 15.21 -25.53
N GLU A 147 58.15 15.13 -24.24
CA GLU A 147 59.54 15.02 -23.79
C GLU A 147 60.08 13.60 -23.89
N GLN A 148 59.25 12.64 -23.47
CA GLN A 148 59.56 11.22 -23.48
C GLN A 148 58.26 10.40 -23.60
N ILE A 149 58.30 9.31 -24.35
CA ILE A 149 57.15 8.43 -24.56
C ILE A 149 57.64 6.99 -24.72
N THR A 150 57.02 6.06 -24.00
CA THR A 150 57.32 4.62 -24.02
C THR A 150 56.10 3.88 -24.54
N PHE A 151 56.28 3.08 -25.59
CA PHE A 151 55.18 2.41 -26.28
C PHE A 151 55.04 0.93 -25.86
N GLU A 152 53.80 0.49 -25.67
CA GLU A 152 53.42 -0.93 -25.66
C GLU A 152 53.19 -1.43 -27.10
N ASP A 153 52.68 -0.58 -27.98
CA ASP A 153 52.53 -0.83 -29.42
C ASP A 153 52.56 0.51 -30.19
N GLY A 154 52.77 0.44 -31.50
CA GLY A 154 52.82 1.58 -32.40
C GLY A 154 53.91 1.44 -33.45
N LYS A 155 53.87 2.29 -34.46
CA LYS A 155 54.87 2.29 -35.54
C LYS A 155 55.18 3.67 -36.08
N ILE A 156 56.44 3.90 -36.44
CA ILE A 156 56.84 5.00 -37.30
C ILE A 156 56.70 4.57 -38.75
N LEU A 157 55.87 5.28 -39.50
CA LEU A 157 55.81 5.21 -40.96
C LEU A 157 56.73 6.29 -41.53
N ILE A 158 57.53 5.94 -42.53
CA ILE A 158 58.45 6.86 -43.20
C ILE A 158 58.17 6.81 -44.69
N HIS A 159 57.92 7.97 -45.30
CA HIS A 159 57.79 8.12 -46.74
C HIS A 159 58.95 8.95 -47.29
N LEU A 160 59.48 8.51 -48.43
CA LEU A 160 60.58 9.14 -49.15
C LEU A 160 60.09 9.51 -50.55
N LYS A 161 60.03 10.80 -50.87
CA LYS A 161 59.69 11.26 -52.23
C LYS A 161 60.93 11.84 -52.92
N ASN A 162 61.30 11.21 -54.02
CA ASN A 162 62.45 11.59 -54.83
C ASN A 162 62.06 12.71 -55.82
N ASN A 163 62.43 13.96 -55.54
CA ASN A 163 62.28 15.08 -56.48
C ASN A 163 63.56 15.35 -57.29
N PHE A 164 64.58 14.48 -57.22
CA PHE A 164 65.72 14.53 -58.13
C PHE A 164 65.36 13.98 -59.52
N PRO A 165 65.98 14.48 -60.60
CA PRO A 165 65.78 13.96 -61.95
C PRO A 165 66.56 12.65 -62.21
N VAL A 166 67.11 12.03 -61.16
CA VAL A 166 67.81 10.73 -61.19
C VAL A 166 67.19 9.78 -60.17
N PRO A 167 67.19 8.47 -60.41
CA PRO A 167 66.83 7.49 -59.39
C PRO A 167 67.77 7.57 -58.18
N ILE A 168 67.26 7.26 -56.98
CA ILE A 168 68.04 7.21 -55.74
C ILE A 168 67.95 5.84 -55.06
N THR A 169 68.99 5.50 -54.30
CA THR A 169 69.11 4.27 -53.50
C THR A 169 69.71 4.60 -52.13
N PHE A 170 69.55 3.71 -51.17
CA PHE A 170 70.13 3.85 -49.82
C PHE A 170 70.99 2.61 -49.53
N PRO A 171 72.32 2.71 -49.63
CA PRO A 171 73.22 1.56 -49.50
C PRO A 171 73.37 1.04 -48.05
N VAL A 172 72.78 1.74 -47.08
CA VAL A 172 72.73 1.34 -45.66
C VAL A 172 71.31 1.57 -45.11
N PRO A 173 70.90 0.88 -44.03
CA PRO A 173 69.62 1.14 -43.37
C PRO A 173 69.48 2.59 -42.90
N PHE A 174 68.25 3.09 -42.84
CA PHE A 174 67.91 4.24 -42.02
C PHE A 174 68.07 3.86 -40.55
N VAL A 175 68.77 4.71 -39.78
CA VAL A 175 69.00 4.53 -38.35
C VAL A 175 68.31 5.68 -37.60
N LEU A 176 67.38 5.35 -36.73
CA LEU A 176 66.86 6.29 -35.74
C LEU A 176 67.77 6.22 -34.50
N THR A 177 68.36 7.34 -34.11
CA THR A 177 69.20 7.46 -32.91
C THR A 177 68.68 8.55 -31.97
N THR A 178 69.11 8.51 -30.72
CA THR A 178 69.07 9.66 -29.82
C THR A 178 70.00 10.79 -30.33
N LEU A 179 69.91 11.99 -29.75
CA LEU A 179 70.80 13.11 -30.12
C LEU A 179 72.29 12.83 -29.85
N ASP A 180 72.60 12.05 -28.80
CA ASP A 180 73.94 11.57 -28.42
C ASP A 180 74.43 10.39 -29.27
N GLY A 181 73.60 9.85 -30.16
CA GLY A 181 73.99 8.86 -31.16
C GLY A 181 73.77 7.39 -30.77
N ARG A 182 73.06 7.12 -29.66
CA ARG A 182 72.63 5.75 -29.33
C ARG A 182 71.54 5.30 -30.30
N GLU A 183 71.70 4.13 -30.90
CA GLU A 183 70.66 3.53 -31.75
C GLU A 183 69.37 3.30 -30.95
N ILE A 184 68.23 3.59 -31.59
CA ILE A 184 66.88 3.32 -31.11
C ILE A 184 66.29 2.18 -31.93
N SER A 185 66.33 2.28 -33.27
CA SER A 185 65.89 1.24 -34.19
C SER A 185 66.34 1.55 -35.63
N THR A 186 66.18 0.60 -36.55
CA THR A 186 66.55 0.74 -37.96
C THR A 186 65.45 0.26 -38.92
N THR A 187 65.48 0.74 -40.17
CA THR A 187 64.67 0.18 -41.26
C THR A 187 65.43 0.22 -42.59
N THR A 188 65.13 -0.72 -43.50
CA THR A 188 65.85 -0.88 -44.77
C THR A 188 65.05 -0.31 -45.95
N VAL A 189 65.75 0.28 -46.94
CA VAL A 189 65.13 0.69 -48.20
C VAL A 189 65.52 -0.31 -49.28
N ASN A 190 64.64 -1.28 -49.54
CA ASN A 190 64.90 -2.36 -50.50
C ASN A 190 64.43 -2.00 -51.92
N ALA A 191 64.54 -0.72 -52.30
CA ALA A 191 64.02 -0.17 -53.55
C ALA A 191 64.97 0.86 -54.17
N VAL A 192 65.00 0.90 -55.51
CA VAL A 192 65.48 2.05 -56.29
C VAL A 192 64.29 2.97 -56.48
N ILE A 193 64.34 4.20 -55.95
CA ILE A 193 63.23 5.16 -56.04
C ILE A 193 63.39 6.00 -57.32
N PRO A 194 62.52 5.87 -58.34
CA PRO A 194 62.63 6.63 -59.58
C PRO A 194 62.41 8.15 -59.39
N PRO A 195 62.80 8.98 -60.38
CA PRO A 195 62.45 10.40 -60.38
C PRO A 195 60.95 10.64 -60.22
N GLY A 196 60.56 11.54 -59.31
CA GLY A 196 59.17 11.90 -59.01
C GLY A 196 58.39 10.89 -58.16
N ALA A 197 58.95 9.71 -57.89
CA ALA A 197 58.26 8.65 -57.16
C ALA A 197 58.33 8.83 -55.63
N THR A 198 57.36 8.22 -54.92
CA THR A 198 57.32 8.11 -53.46
C THR A 198 57.41 6.64 -53.06
N GLU A 199 58.32 6.33 -52.14
CA GLU A 199 58.47 5.02 -51.52
C GLU A 199 58.04 5.08 -50.05
N THR A 200 57.44 4.01 -49.52
CA THR A 200 57.11 3.88 -48.09
C THR A 200 57.99 2.80 -47.49
N LEU A 201 58.79 3.16 -46.49
CA LEU A 201 59.71 2.22 -45.85
C LEU A 201 58.94 1.20 -44.99
N PRO A 202 59.51 0.00 -44.75
CA PRO A 202 59.03 -0.91 -43.73
C PRO A 202 58.91 -0.16 -42.39
N PRO A 203 57.78 -0.34 -41.65
CA PRO A 203 57.54 0.39 -40.42
C PRO A 203 58.59 0.08 -39.35
N ILE A 204 59.00 1.10 -38.62
CA ILE A 204 59.73 0.90 -37.36
C ILE A 204 58.69 0.64 -36.28
N TYR A 205 58.58 -0.60 -35.81
CA TYR A 205 57.73 -0.95 -34.67
C TYR A 205 58.31 -0.39 -33.37
N LEU A 206 57.43 0.02 -32.46
CA LEU A 206 57.78 0.74 -31.23
C LEU A 206 57.54 -0.06 -29.95
N GLU A 207 57.11 -1.32 -30.02
CA GLU A 207 56.91 -2.18 -28.84
C GLU A 207 58.15 -2.18 -27.92
N GLY A 208 57.98 -1.72 -26.68
CA GLY A 208 59.05 -1.59 -25.68
C GLY A 208 60.03 -0.44 -25.91
N ILE A 209 59.88 0.35 -26.99
CA ILE A 209 60.77 1.46 -27.33
C ILE A 209 60.36 2.73 -26.59
N THR A 210 61.38 3.44 -26.10
CA THR A 210 61.26 4.80 -25.58
C THR A 210 61.79 5.80 -26.60
N LEU A 211 60.97 6.77 -27.00
CA LEU A 211 61.39 7.94 -27.78
C LEU A 211 61.49 9.17 -26.89
N THR A 212 62.32 10.15 -27.28
CA THR A 212 62.50 11.42 -26.58
C THR A 212 62.32 12.61 -27.53
N LYS A 213 62.12 13.83 -27.00
CA LYS A 213 61.85 15.04 -27.81
C LYS A 213 62.88 15.34 -28.90
N GLY A 214 64.11 14.88 -28.73
CA GLY A 214 65.20 15.08 -29.67
C GLY A 214 65.79 13.75 -30.12
N MET A 215 65.67 13.47 -31.41
CA MET A 215 66.25 12.28 -32.06
C MET A 215 66.96 12.70 -33.37
N LYS A 216 67.67 11.78 -33.99
CA LYS A 216 68.24 11.93 -35.33
C LYS A 216 67.84 10.75 -36.20
N MET A 217 67.47 11.02 -37.44
CA MET A 217 67.29 10.01 -38.47
C MET A 217 68.46 10.09 -39.43
N ALA A 218 69.32 9.07 -39.40
CA ALA A 218 70.58 9.02 -40.14
C ALA A 218 70.52 7.99 -41.28
N PHE A 219 71.10 8.31 -42.43
CA PHE A 219 71.17 7.43 -43.60
C PHE A 219 72.32 7.83 -44.53
N ARG A 220 72.67 6.96 -45.49
CA ARG A 220 73.47 7.33 -46.68
C ARG A 220 72.62 7.17 -47.92
N ILE A 221 72.90 8.00 -48.92
CA ILE A 221 72.14 8.07 -50.16
C ILE A 221 73.10 7.95 -51.35
N ALA A 222 72.67 7.22 -52.36
CA ALA A 222 73.37 7.04 -53.62
C ALA A 222 72.40 7.25 -54.79
N THR A 223 72.97 7.41 -55.98
CA THR A 223 72.28 7.36 -57.25
C THR A 223 73.09 6.49 -58.19
N PRO A 224 72.46 5.58 -58.97
CA PRO A 224 73.14 4.89 -60.07
C PRO A 224 73.38 5.81 -61.29
N GLY A 225 73.09 7.11 -61.17
CA GLY A 225 73.27 8.10 -62.22
C GLY A 225 72.08 8.19 -63.18
N SER A 226 72.23 8.96 -64.25
CA SER A 226 71.19 9.23 -65.26
C SER A 226 71.23 8.29 -66.47
N ASN A 227 71.92 7.15 -66.36
CA ASN A 227 72.06 6.14 -67.43
C ASN A 227 72.45 6.72 -68.81
N ASN A 228 73.50 7.57 -68.82
CA ASN A 228 74.00 8.29 -70.00
C ASN A 228 73.05 9.31 -70.66
N LEU A 229 71.89 9.60 -70.06
CA LEU A 229 70.98 10.67 -70.52
C LEU A 229 71.29 11.99 -69.78
N PRO A 230 71.32 13.14 -70.46
CA PRO A 230 71.44 14.43 -69.78
C PRO A 230 70.14 14.75 -69.02
N VAL A 231 70.28 15.14 -67.75
CA VAL A 231 69.16 15.48 -66.86
C VAL A 231 69.36 16.87 -66.27
N ASN A 232 68.26 17.59 -66.05
CA ASN A 232 68.31 18.97 -65.56
C ASN A 232 68.16 19.02 -64.02
N ILE A 233 69.28 19.22 -63.32
CA ILE A 233 69.30 19.43 -61.87
C ILE A 233 69.03 20.91 -61.57
N THR A 234 68.07 21.15 -60.68
CA THR A 234 67.57 22.50 -60.35
C THR A 234 67.51 22.71 -58.83
N ARG A 235 67.25 23.94 -58.37
CA ARG A 235 67.05 24.25 -56.94
C ARG A 235 65.88 23.53 -56.29
N SER A 236 64.88 23.12 -57.07
CA SER A 236 63.74 22.32 -56.60
C SER A 236 64.02 20.82 -56.56
N SER A 237 65.22 20.37 -56.93
CA SER A 237 65.61 18.97 -56.79
C SER A 237 65.93 18.65 -55.32
N SER A 238 65.03 17.92 -54.66
CA SER A 238 65.11 17.54 -53.25
C SER A 238 64.83 16.04 -53.03
N LEU A 239 65.23 15.53 -51.86
CA LEU A 239 64.62 14.35 -51.26
C LEU A 239 63.68 14.85 -50.16
N ASN A 240 62.38 14.66 -50.34
CA ASN A 240 61.42 14.91 -49.28
C ASN A 240 61.36 13.66 -48.37
N VAL A 241 61.54 13.86 -47.06
CA VAL A 241 61.42 12.83 -46.03
C VAL A 241 60.33 13.25 -45.07
N SER A 242 59.29 12.44 -44.96
CA SER A 242 58.21 12.61 -43.99
C SER A 242 58.08 11.38 -43.10
N ALA A 243 57.84 11.57 -41.81
CA ALA A 243 57.60 10.48 -40.87
C ALA A 243 56.44 10.80 -39.92
N SER A 244 55.67 9.79 -39.54
CA SER A 244 54.51 9.87 -38.64
C SER A 244 54.48 8.69 -37.68
N ILE A 245 54.00 8.87 -36.45
CA ILE A 245 53.75 7.76 -35.51
C ILE A 245 52.25 7.44 -35.52
N THR A 246 51.89 6.18 -35.73
CA THR A 246 50.50 5.73 -35.85
C THR A 246 50.23 4.42 -35.11
N GLY A 247 48.97 4.19 -34.73
CA GLY A 247 48.52 2.98 -34.07
C GLY A 247 49.08 2.82 -32.65
N THR A 248 49.27 3.94 -31.94
CA THR A 248 50.00 3.93 -30.67
C THR A 248 49.21 3.31 -29.52
N LYS A 249 49.89 2.53 -28.69
CA LYS A 249 49.48 2.17 -27.33
C LYS A 249 50.62 2.56 -26.40
N ILE A 250 50.36 3.43 -25.43
CA ILE A 250 51.41 4.08 -24.62
C ILE A 250 51.46 3.48 -23.22
N SER A 251 52.66 3.09 -22.77
CA SER A 251 52.93 2.57 -21.42
C SER A 251 53.14 3.72 -20.41
N GLU A 252 53.98 4.69 -20.77
CA GLU A 252 54.22 5.91 -19.99
C GLU A 252 54.61 7.04 -20.94
N ALA A 253 54.15 8.27 -20.66
CA ALA A 253 54.53 9.46 -21.42
C ALA A 253 54.68 10.67 -20.52
N VAL A 254 55.67 11.51 -20.81
CA VAL A 254 55.78 12.89 -20.33
C VAL A 254 55.53 13.78 -21.53
N ALA A 255 54.30 14.27 -21.65
CA ALA A 255 53.81 14.88 -22.89
C ALA A 255 52.87 16.07 -22.64
N SER A 256 52.66 16.87 -23.69
CA SER A 256 51.66 17.94 -23.71
C SER A 256 50.45 17.46 -24.51
N LEU A 257 49.39 17.07 -23.81
CA LEU A 257 48.21 16.47 -24.42
C LEU A 257 47.11 17.50 -24.70
N PRO A 258 46.52 17.51 -25.91
CA PRO A 258 45.23 18.17 -26.13
C PRO A 258 44.14 17.46 -25.32
N SER A 259 42.98 18.12 -25.19
CA SER A 259 41.79 17.48 -24.61
C SER A 259 41.43 16.19 -25.37
N GLN A 260 41.11 15.14 -24.62
CA GLN A 260 40.69 13.85 -25.13
C GLN A 260 39.26 13.57 -24.70
N ARG A 261 38.44 13.08 -25.62
CA ARG A 261 37.12 12.53 -25.31
C ARG A 261 37.11 11.01 -25.44
N VAL A 262 36.61 10.33 -24.42
CA VAL A 262 36.32 8.89 -24.44
C VAL A 262 34.86 8.68 -24.08
N GLU A 263 34.15 7.94 -24.92
CA GLU A 263 32.73 7.63 -24.75
C GLU A 263 32.55 6.14 -24.45
N LEU A 264 31.61 5.86 -23.55
CA LEU A 264 31.18 4.52 -23.18
C LEU A 264 29.67 4.44 -23.30
N LYS A 265 29.16 3.38 -23.92
CA LYS A 265 27.73 3.08 -24.01
C LYS A 265 27.51 1.62 -23.62
N GLU A 266 26.70 1.40 -22.60
CA GLU A 266 26.54 0.10 -21.93
C GLU A 266 25.08 -0.11 -21.52
N LYS A 267 24.75 -1.34 -21.10
CA LYS A 267 23.45 -1.71 -20.57
C LYS A 267 23.60 -2.43 -19.23
N ILE A 268 22.56 -2.35 -18.41
CA ILE A 268 22.46 -3.09 -17.15
C ILE A 268 21.05 -3.68 -16.99
N ASN A 269 20.98 -4.97 -16.67
CA ASN A 269 19.71 -5.63 -16.37
C ASN A 269 19.26 -5.25 -14.96
N ILE A 270 18.04 -4.75 -14.83
CA ILE A 270 17.45 -4.28 -13.57
C ILE A 270 16.30 -5.17 -13.06
N THR A 271 15.95 -6.25 -13.76
CA THR A 271 14.88 -7.19 -13.36
C THR A 271 15.31 -8.65 -13.26
N GLU A 272 16.58 -8.95 -13.51
CA GLU A 272 17.14 -10.32 -13.66
C GLU A 272 16.80 -11.29 -12.52
N THR A 273 16.71 -10.80 -11.28
CA THR A 273 16.43 -11.59 -10.06
C THR A 273 14.98 -11.47 -9.57
N SER A 274 14.12 -10.68 -10.23
CA SER A 274 12.85 -10.22 -9.67
C SER A 274 11.60 -10.80 -10.33
N GLY A 275 11.73 -11.46 -11.48
CA GLY A 275 10.60 -11.98 -12.28
C GLY A 275 9.78 -10.90 -12.96
N LEU A 276 10.34 -9.68 -13.09
CA LEU A 276 9.63 -8.52 -13.61
C LEU A 276 9.99 -8.22 -15.07
N THR A 277 9.01 -7.75 -15.83
CA THR A 277 9.19 -7.11 -17.14
C THR A 277 8.50 -5.75 -17.08
N ILE A 278 9.26 -4.69 -16.84
CA ILE A 278 8.74 -3.34 -16.59
C ILE A 278 8.52 -2.64 -17.93
N GLN A 279 7.26 -2.41 -18.33
CA GLN A 279 6.97 -1.52 -19.46
C GLN A 279 7.12 -0.05 -19.04
N LYS A 280 6.59 0.29 -17.86
CA LYS A 280 6.66 1.62 -17.25
C LYS A 280 6.51 1.50 -15.75
N ALA A 281 7.28 2.24 -14.96
CA ALA A 281 7.07 2.38 -13.53
C ALA A 281 7.24 3.84 -13.10
N VAL A 282 6.56 4.24 -12.03
CA VAL A 282 6.81 5.51 -11.33
C VAL A 282 7.48 5.16 -10.01
N LEU A 283 8.59 5.81 -9.70
CA LEU A 283 9.41 5.49 -8.53
C LEU A 283 8.92 6.30 -7.31
N LYS A 284 8.62 5.61 -6.20
CA LYS A 284 8.16 6.23 -4.93
C LYS A 284 9.34 6.68 -4.08
N SER A 285 10.38 5.84 -4.01
CA SER A 285 11.62 6.12 -3.28
C SER A 285 12.80 5.39 -3.91
N GLY A 286 14.00 5.79 -3.50
CA GLY A 286 15.25 5.15 -3.86
C GLY A 286 16.34 6.18 -4.17
N THR A 287 17.57 5.70 -4.27
CA THR A 287 18.74 6.54 -4.55
C THR A 287 19.74 5.79 -5.42
N ILE A 288 20.23 6.44 -6.48
CA ILE A 288 21.41 6.00 -7.24
C ILE A 288 22.64 6.65 -6.62
N GLU A 289 23.55 5.84 -6.10
CA GLU A 289 24.84 6.26 -5.56
C GLU A 289 25.94 6.00 -6.60
N ILE A 290 26.64 7.05 -7.03
CA ILE A 290 27.67 6.98 -8.06
C ILE A 290 28.99 7.46 -7.46
N ARG A 291 30.04 6.67 -7.63
CA ARG A 291 31.41 7.01 -7.29
C ARG A 291 32.23 7.07 -8.57
N VAL A 292 32.81 8.23 -8.85
CA VAL A 292 33.72 8.41 -9.99
C VAL A 292 35.10 8.74 -9.44
N THR A 293 36.11 7.96 -9.83
CA THR A 293 37.51 8.15 -9.43
C THR A 293 38.34 8.46 -10.65
N ASN A 294 38.96 9.64 -10.66
CA ASN A 294 39.94 10.05 -11.65
C ASN A 294 41.33 9.70 -11.12
N HIS A 295 42.04 8.79 -11.77
CA HIS A 295 43.45 8.48 -11.43
C HIS A 295 44.45 9.32 -12.25
N VAL A 296 43.95 10.04 -13.25
CA VAL A 296 44.72 10.82 -14.22
C VAL A 296 45.29 12.09 -13.55
N PRO A 297 46.52 12.53 -13.88
CA PRO A 297 47.15 13.76 -13.38
C PRO A 297 46.54 15.08 -13.91
N ILE A 298 45.46 15.04 -14.67
CA ILE A 298 44.73 16.21 -15.18
C ILE A 298 43.26 16.12 -14.78
N GLY A 299 42.57 17.25 -14.74
CA GLY A 299 41.13 17.25 -14.49
C GLY A 299 40.37 16.69 -15.69
N ALA A 300 39.12 16.32 -15.45
CA ALA A 300 38.19 15.87 -16.47
C ALA A 300 36.76 16.29 -16.12
N THR A 301 35.91 16.32 -17.13
CA THR A 301 34.46 16.43 -16.97
C THR A 301 33.81 15.15 -17.48
N ALA A 302 33.05 14.48 -16.62
CA ALA A 302 32.28 13.30 -16.98
C ALA A 302 30.79 13.64 -17.08
N ALA A 303 30.18 13.40 -18.23
CA ALA A 303 28.75 13.52 -18.46
C ALA A 303 28.12 12.12 -18.50
N LEU A 304 27.32 11.79 -17.49
CA LEU A 304 26.50 10.58 -17.42
C LEU A 304 25.09 10.88 -17.94
N VAL A 305 24.53 9.99 -18.76
CA VAL A 305 23.12 9.97 -19.13
C VAL A 305 22.57 8.56 -18.90
N ILE A 306 21.40 8.45 -18.28
CA ILE A 306 20.70 7.18 -18.01
C ILE A 306 19.43 7.17 -18.87
N ASN A 307 19.47 6.43 -19.98
CA ASN A 307 18.36 6.28 -20.91
C ASN A 307 17.34 5.27 -20.36
N GLY A 308 16.06 5.63 -20.40
CA GLY A 308 14.98 4.87 -19.76
C GLY A 308 14.71 5.25 -18.31
N LEU A 309 15.45 6.21 -17.74
CA LEU A 309 15.07 6.89 -16.48
C LEU A 309 14.81 8.36 -16.78
N TRP A 310 13.60 8.84 -16.51
CA TRP A 310 13.10 10.12 -17.00
C TRP A 310 12.71 11.07 -15.88
N GLU A 311 13.17 12.31 -15.99
CA GLU A 311 12.72 13.46 -15.20
C GLU A 311 12.07 14.48 -16.15
N ASN A 312 10.80 14.80 -15.92
CA ASN A 312 10.04 15.77 -16.75
C ASN A 312 10.13 15.51 -18.27
N GLY A 313 10.14 14.24 -18.68
CA GLY A 313 10.23 13.81 -20.09
C GLY A 313 11.63 13.86 -20.72
N LYS A 314 12.69 14.12 -19.93
CA LYS A 314 14.09 14.06 -20.39
C LYS A 314 14.85 12.94 -19.67
N PRO A 315 15.82 12.27 -20.32
CA PRO A 315 16.67 11.29 -19.64
C PRO A 315 17.43 11.94 -18.49
N VAL A 316 17.52 11.25 -17.36
CA VAL A 316 18.33 11.69 -16.22
C VAL A 316 19.78 11.82 -16.66
N SER A 317 20.36 12.99 -16.45
CA SER A 317 21.74 13.29 -16.81
C SER A 317 22.45 14.05 -15.70
N LYS A 318 23.77 13.84 -15.60
CA LYS A 318 24.61 14.47 -14.59
C LYS A 318 26.00 14.77 -15.14
N THR A 319 26.39 16.03 -15.07
CA THR A 319 27.78 16.47 -15.29
C THR A 319 28.53 16.44 -13.97
N ILE A 320 29.74 15.89 -14.01
CA ILE A 320 30.59 15.62 -12.85
C ILE A 320 31.97 16.21 -13.16
N SER A 321 32.38 17.23 -12.41
CA SER A 321 33.76 17.75 -12.48
C SER A 321 34.68 16.85 -11.65
N LEU A 322 35.79 16.42 -12.24
CA LEU A 322 36.76 15.50 -11.68
C LEU A 322 38.13 16.16 -11.64
N PRO A 323 38.51 16.84 -10.54
CA PRO A 323 39.88 17.33 -10.35
C PRO A 323 40.95 16.22 -10.55
N PRO A 324 42.21 16.58 -10.83
CA PRO A 324 43.31 15.62 -10.92
C PRO A 324 43.37 14.68 -9.71
N ARG A 325 43.57 13.38 -9.95
CA ARG A 325 43.74 12.35 -8.90
C ARG A 325 42.68 12.37 -7.78
N SER A 326 41.44 12.69 -8.13
CA SER A 326 40.34 12.88 -7.16
C SER A 326 39.26 11.81 -7.26
N GLN A 327 38.37 11.78 -6.26
CA GLN A 327 37.18 10.94 -6.24
C GLN A 327 35.97 11.78 -5.88
N GLN A 328 34.92 11.70 -6.70
CA GLN A 328 33.61 12.28 -6.42
C GLN A 328 32.60 11.21 -6.03
N ARG A 329 31.64 11.59 -5.20
CA ARG A 329 30.44 10.80 -4.87
C ARG A 329 29.22 11.63 -5.19
N ILE A 330 28.30 11.07 -5.96
CA ILE A 330 27.06 11.70 -6.40
C ILE A 330 25.90 10.83 -5.93
N SER A 331 24.95 11.45 -5.26
CA SER A 331 23.68 10.85 -4.90
C SER A 331 22.60 11.43 -5.80
N ILE A 332 21.84 10.58 -6.49
CA ILE A 332 20.69 10.97 -7.31
C ILE A 332 19.43 10.35 -6.67
N PRO A 333 18.59 11.13 -5.98
CA PRO A 333 17.29 10.64 -5.52
C PRO A 333 16.40 10.37 -6.74
N ILE A 334 15.69 9.24 -6.73
CA ILE A 334 14.86 8.79 -7.86
C ILE A 334 13.36 8.85 -7.59
N ALA A 335 12.94 9.41 -6.46
CA ALA A 335 11.53 9.62 -6.15
C ALA A 335 10.85 10.55 -7.17
N GLY A 336 9.68 10.16 -7.66
CA GLY A 336 8.90 10.89 -8.68
C GLY A 336 9.36 10.64 -10.13
N LEU A 337 10.50 9.98 -10.34
CA LEU A 337 11.01 9.69 -11.69
C LEU A 337 10.24 8.54 -12.35
N VAL A 338 10.26 8.53 -13.68
CA VAL A 338 9.62 7.49 -14.51
C VAL A 338 10.69 6.54 -15.05
N LEU A 339 10.46 5.25 -14.94
CA LEU A 339 11.33 4.17 -15.38
C LEU A 339 10.68 3.41 -16.54
N GLU A 340 11.29 3.43 -17.72
CA GLU A 340 10.87 2.75 -18.95
C GLU A 340 12.10 2.07 -19.60
N PRO A 341 12.47 0.85 -19.15
CA PRO A 341 13.66 0.15 -19.62
C PRO A 341 13.48 -0.46 -21.01
N LEU A 342 14.58 -0.62 -21.74
CA LEU A 342 14.64 -1.34 -23.00
C LEU A 342 14.27 -2.81 -22.77
N ASN A 343 13.49 -3.38 -23.68
CA ASN A 343 13.04 -4.79 -23.65
C ASN A 343 12.34 -5.22 -22.34
N GLY A 344 11.94 -4.25 -21.50
CA GLY A 344 11.33 -4.49 -20.20
C GLY A 344 12.28 -4.84 -19.05
N SER A 345 13.60 -4.84 -19.27
CA SER A 345 14.58 -5.27 -18.26
C SER A 345 15.92 -4.51 -18.29
N GLU A 346 16.32 -3.90 -19.41
CA GLU A 346 17.63 -3.26 -19.56
C GLU A 346 17.54 -1.73 -19.42
N LEU A 347 18.31 -1.14 -18.49
CA LEU A 347 18.62 0.29 -18.57
C LEU A 347 19.89 0.49 -19.39
N GLU A 348 19.82 1.42 -20.34
CA GLU A 348 20.99 1.85 -21.12
C GLU A 348 21.59 3.10 -20.46
N TYR A 349 22.92 3.17 -20.37
CA TYR A 349 23.59 4.39 -19.92
C TYR A 349 24.77 4.72 -20.82
N SER A 350 25.03 6.02 -20.96
CA SER A 350 26.20 6.54 -21.67
C SER A 350 27.01 7.46 -20.77
N LEU A 351 28.33 7.31 -20.83
CA LEU A 351 29.29 8.11 -20.10
C LEU A 351 30.29 8.72 -21.10
N SER A 352 30.25 10.03 -21.28
CA SER A 352 31.25 10.79 -22.03
C SER A 352 32.22 11.43 -21.04
N VAL A 353 33.51 11.15 -21.18
CA VAL A 353 34.58 11.72 -20.36
C VAL A 353 35.44 12.60 -21.26
N GLU A 354 35.62 13.86 -20.87
CA GLU A 354 36.44 14.83 -21.58
C GLU A 354 37.51 15.38 -20.64
N THR A 355 38.79 15.23 -20.99
CA THR A 355 39.90 15.75 -20.17
C THR A 355 40.10 17.24 -20.35
N GLU A 356 40.68 17.89 -19.34
CA GLU A 356 41.27 19.22 -19.50
C GLU A 356 42.31 19.23 -20.63
N ASP A 357 42.34 20.32 -21.40
CA ASP A 357 43.43 20.59 -22.33
C ASP A 357 44.73 20.87 -21.55
N ALA A 358 45.75 20.05 -21.81
CA ALA A 358 47.08 20.16 -21.23
C ALA A 358 48.16 20.52 -22.28
N SER A 359 47.79 20.97 -23.48
CA SER A 359 48.74 21.28 -24.56
C SER A 359 49.80 22.34 -24.21
N GLN A 360 49.58 23.14 -23.16
CA GLN A 360 50.53 24.16 -22.69
C GLN A 360 51.43 23.71 -21.51
N ARG A 361 51.32 22.46 -21.05
CA ARG A 361 52.12 21.94 -19.93
C ARG A 361 52.46 20.46 -20.08
N LEU A 362 53.55 20.02 -19.46
CA LEU A 362 53.92 18.61 -19.45
C LEU A 362 53.15 17.87 -18.36
N VAL A 363 52.67 16.67 -18.68
CA VAL A 363 52.00 15.76 -17.77
C VAL A 363 52.55 14.35 -17.90
N THR A 364 52.77 13.68 -16.77
CA THR A 364 53.25 12.29 -16.71
C THR A 364 52.07 11.33 -16.63
N LEU A 365 51.77 10.67 -17.74
CA LEU A 365 50.66 9.73 -17.90
C LEU A 365 51.17 8.28 -17.99
N ARG A 366 50.37 7.31 -17.53
CA ARG A 366 50.70 5.87 -17.52
C ARG A 366 49.56 5.02 -18.05
N SER A 367 49.80 3.84 -18.63
CA SER A 367 48.75 2.93 -19.12
C SER A 367 47.75 2.48 -18.04
N THR A 368 48.12 2.63 -16.76
CA THR A 368 47.26 2.45 -15.58
C THR A 368 46.32 3.63 -15.28
N ASP A 369 46.62 4.83 -15.79
CA ASP A 369 45.83 6.03 -15.57
C ASP A 369 44.48 5.89 -16.28
N SER A 370 43.43 6.12 -15.50
CA SER A 370 42.08 5.82 -15.92
C SER A 370 41.05 6.58 -15.09
N ILE A 371 39.88 6.78 -15.69
CA ILE A 371 38.69 7.20 -14.97
C ILE A 371 37.83 5.97 -14.75
N SER A 372 37.54 5.66 -13.48
CA SER A 372 36.68 4.54 -13.11
C SER A 372 35.37 5.02 -12.50
N VAL A 373 34.29 4.34 -12.85
CA VAL A 373 32.94 4.61 -12.33
C VAL A 373 32.40 3.36 -11.68
N LYS A 374 31.86 3.52 -10.46
CA LYS A 374 31.09 2.52 -9.74
C LYS A 374 29.74 3.10 -9.34
N ALA A 375 28.65 2.51 -9.81
CA ALA A 375 27.30 2.89 -9.40
C ALA A 375 26.65 1.80 -8.53
N SER A 376 25.65 2.15 -7.73
CA SER A 376 24.69 1.24 -7.12
C SER A 376 23.34 1.92 -6.92
N VAL A 377 22.26 1.15 -6.79
CA VAL A 377 20.92 1.67 -6.50
C VAL A 377 20.38 0.99 -5.25
N ASN A 378 19.77 1.78 -4.36
CA ASN A 378 19.34 1.33 -3.04
C ASN A 378 17.89 1.76 -2.76
N ASN A 379 17.16 0.96 -1.96
CA ASN A 379 15.86 1.30 -1.36
C ASN A 379 14.75 1.69 -2.37
N VAL A 380 14.65 0.95 -3.48
CA VAL A 380 13.70 1.26 -4.55
C VAL A 380 12.30 0.72 -4.26
N ALA A 381 11.36 1.63 -4.02
CA ALA A 381 9.94 1.34 -3.97
C ALA A 381 9.23 1.96 -5.18
N LEU A 382 8.20 1.29 -5.68
CA LEU A 382 7.41 1.74 -6.83
C LEU A 382 6.12 2.39 -6.34
N LYS A 383 5.76 3.53 -6.96
CA LYS A 383 4.45 4.16 -6.84
C LYS A 383 3.45 3.50 -7.80
N SER A 384 3.92 3.13 -8.98
CA SER A 384 3.16 2.30 -9.90
C SER A 384 4.08 1.44 -10.74
N LEU A 385 3.55 0.30 -11.20
CA LEU A 385 4.18 -0.62 -12.12
C LEU A 385 3.18 -1.01 -13.19
N THR A 386 3.53 -0.81 -14.46
CA THR A 386 2.90 -1.40 -15.63
C THR A 386 3.88 -2.36 -16.27
N GLY A 387 3.50 -3.62 -16.43
CA GLY A 387 4.41 -4.65 -16.90
C GLY A 387 3.93 -6.06 -16.58
N ARG A 388 4.81 -7.03 -16.79
CA ARG A 388 4.63 -8.41 -16.34
C ARG A 388 5.27 -8.56 -14.97
N PHE A 389 4.60 -9.25 -14.06
CA PHE A 389 5.14 -9.54 -12.74
C PHE A 389 4.57 -10.84 -12.20
N ASP A 390 5.44 -11.66 -11.61
CA ASP A 390 5.02 -12.87 -10.90
C ASP A 390 4.02 -12.57 -9.78
N ALA A 391 3.20 -13.57 -9.46
CA ALA A 391 2.18 -13.45 -8.42
C ALA A 391 2.77 -13.02 -7.07
N ARG A 392 2.15 -12.03 -6.43
CA ARG A 392 2.56 -11.51 -5.11
C ARG A 392 1.55 -11.94 -4.06
N SER A 393 1.97 -12.71 -3.07
CA SER A 393 1.15 -13.03 -1.90
C SER A 393 1.16 -11.88 -0.89
N LEU A 394 -0.02 -11.53 -0.40
CA LEU A 394 -0.28 -10.57 0.66
C LEU A 394 -1.03 -11.30 1.78
N GLU A 395 -0.47 -11.27 2.99
CA GLU A 395 -1.16 -11.76 4.19
C GLU A 395 -2.11 -10.68 4.71
N ILE A 396 -3.37 -11.04 4.83
CA ILE A 396 -4.44 -10.23 5.38
C ILE A 396 -4.67 -10.66 6.83
N LYS A 397 -4.63 -9.70 7.76
CA LYS A 397 -5.03 -9.90 9.16
C LYS A 397 -5.65 -8.61 9.70
N HIS A 398 -6.95 -8.66 9.95
CA HIS A 398 -7.70 -7.57 10.58
C HIS A 398 -8.53 -8.10 11.75
N THR A 399 -8.68 -7.31 12.80
CA THR A 399 -9.52 -7.66 13.96
C THR A 399 -10.25 -6.42 14.43
N GLN A 400 -11.56 -6.54 14.60
CA GLN A 400 -12.39 -5.47 15.13
C GLN A 400 -13.33 -5.97 16.21
N ASN A 401 -13.57 -5.13 17.22
CA ASN A 401 -14.69 -5.32 18.11
C ASN A 401 -15.97 -5.11 17.30
N VAL A 402 -16.98 -5.93 17.55
CA VAL A 402 -18.29 -5.79 16.93
C VAL A 402 -19.35 -5.69 18.01
N ASP A 403 -20.37 -4.88 17.73
CA ASP A 403 -21.61 -4.94 18.48
C ASP A 403 -22.64 -5.70 17.64
N PHE A 404 -23.07 -6.83 18.17
CA PHE A 404 -24.04 -7.70 17.51
C PHE A 404 -25.41 -7.29 18.03
N GLN A 405 -26.14 -6.47 17.29
CA GLN A 405 -27.30 -5.71 17.80
C GLN A 405 -28.43 -6.58 18.35
N MET A 406 -28.49 -7.86 17.96
CA MET A 406 -29.37 -8.86 18.59
C MET A 406 -29.17 -8.98 20.12
N ASN A 407 -27.95 -8.74 20.64
CA ASN A 407 -27.65 -8.72 22.08
C ASN A 407 -28.43 -7.63 22.85
N GLU A 408 -28.71 -6.48 22.21
CA GLU A 408 -29.43 -5.38 22.85
C GLU A 408 -30.91 -5.71 23.04
N LYS A 409 -31.48 -6.48 22.09
CA LYS A 409 -32.91 -6.79 22.02
C LYS A 409 -33.28 -8.11 22.70
N PHE A 410 -32.38 -9.10 22.65
CA PHE A 410 -32.63 -10.45 23.15
C PHE A 410 -31.54 -10.92 24.11
N GLN A 411 -31.90 -10.99 25.40
CA GLN A 411 -31.16 -11.79 26.38
C GLN A 411 -31.71 -13.22 26.37
N GLY A 412 -30.88 -14.24 26.51
CA GLY A 412 -31.31 -15.64 26.57
C GLY A 412 -30.48 -16.56 25.66
N SER A 413 -31.01 -17.75 25.34
CA SER A 413 -30.43 -18.65 24.35
C SER A 413 -31.30 -18.71 23.10
N LEU A 414 -30.71 -18.38 21.95
CA LEU A 414 -31.28 -18.49 20.62
C LEU A 414 -30.59 -19.65 19.87
N ASN A 415 -31.35 -20.47 19.16
CA ASN A 415 -30.77 -21.38 18.16
C ASN A 415 -31.47 -21.16 16.83
N PHE A 416 -30.71 -20.91 15.77
CA PHE A 416 -31.19 -20.65 14.42
C PHE A 416 -31.35 -21.96 13.66
N LYS A 417 -32.41 -22.08 12.86
CA LYS A 417 -32.59 -23.18 11.91
C LYS A 417 -31.68 -23.03 10.70
N GLU A 418 -31.48 -21.78 10.26
CA GLU A 418 -30.78 -21.42 9.03
C GLU A 418 -30.26 -19.98 9.17
N ALA A 419 -29.10 -19.71 8.59
CA ALA A 419 -28.55 -18.38 8.44
C ALA A 419 -27.62 -18.35 7.21
N ARG A 420 -27.59 -17.21 6.51
CA ARG A 420 -26.71 -16.97 5.38
C ARG A 420 -25.64 -15.95 5.77
N MET A 421 -24.48 -16.08 5.17
CA MET A 421 -23.41 -15.10 5.28
C MET A 421 -22.70 -15.03 3.93
N TRP A 422 -22.20 -13.84 3.57
CA TRP A 422 -21.39 -13.64 2.38
C TRP A 422 -20.39 -12.50 2.59
N VAL A 423 -19.31 -12.49 1.80
CA VAL A 423 -18.43 -11.32 1.67
C VAL A 423 -18.62 -10.70 0.31
N ASP A 424 -18.95 -9.42 0.25
CA ASP A 424 -18.84 -8.63 -0.98
C ASP A 424 -17.43 -8.02 -1.03
N MET A 425 -16.58 -8.53 -1.93
CA MET A 425 -15.19 -8.07 -2.10
C MET A 425 -15.04 -7.26 -3.38
N MET A 426 -14.43 -6.08 -3.29
CA MET A 426 -14.02 -5.24 -4.43
C MET A 426 -12.50 -5.32 -4.63
N ASN A 427 -12.08 -5.70 -5.84
CA ASN A 427 -10.70 -5.62 -6.27
C ASN A 427 -10.43 -4.26 -6.93
N GLY A 428 -9.72 -3.36 -6.24
CA GLY A 428 -9.33 -2.05 -6.75
C GLY A 428 -8.09 -2.06 -7.67
N THR A 429 -7.43 -3.21 -7.87
CA THR A 429 -6.30 -3.31 -8.83
C THR A 429 -6.80 -3.57 -10.25
N ALA A 430 -6.01 -3.17 -11.25
CA ALA A 430 -6.26 -3.52 -12.66
C ALA A 430 -5.85 -4.97 -13.03
N VAL A 431 -5.35 -5.76 -12.07
CA VAL A 431 -4.98 -7.19 -12.25
C VAL A 431 -5.93 -8.10 -11.47
N PRO A 432 -6.11 -9.37 -11.85
CA PRO A 432 -6.88 -10.29 -11.03
C PRO A 432 -6.21 -10.55 -9.67
N VAL A 433 -7.02 -10.79 -8.65
CA VAL A 433 -6.58 -11.31 -7.34
C VAL A 433 -7.24 -12.66 -7.05
N LEU A 434 -6.54 -13.51 -6.33
CA LEU A 434 -7.00 -14.82 -5.88
C LEU A 434 -6.90 -14.89 -4.36
N ILE A 435 -8.02 -15.03 -3.67
CA ILE A 435 -8.03 -15.45 -2.27
C ILE A 435 -7.62 -16.92 -2.27
N GLU A 436 -6.42 -17.26 -1.78
CA GLU A 436 -5.94 -18.65 -1.72
C GLU A 436 -6.52 -19.39 -0.52
N SER A 437 -6.57 -18.71 0.63
CA SER A 437 -7.19 -19.16 1.86
C SER A 437 -7.69 -17.96 2.65
N GLY A 438 -8.76 -18.15 3.42
CA GLY A 438 -9.23 -17.15 4.36
C GLY A 438 -10.10 -17.76 5.44
N VAL A 439 -10.24 -17.06 6.56
CA VAL A 439 -11.02 -17.47 7.72
C VAL A 439 -11.68 -16.22 8.32
N VAL A 440 -12.98 -16.30 8.57
CA VAL A 440 -13.68 -15.42 9.50
C VAL A 440 -13.70 -16.12 10.86
N ARG A 441 -13.12 -15.49 11.88
CA ARG A 441 -13.14 -15.95 13.26
C ARG A 441 -13.98 -15.01 14.10
N ALA A 442 -14.90 -15.57 14.87
CA ALA A 442 -15.66 -14.86 15.88
C ALA A 442 -15.18 -15.25 17.29
N ASP A 443 -15.15 -14.29 18.20
CA ASP A 443 -14.99 -14.55 19.64
C ASP A 443 -16.07 -13.82 20.45
N ASN A 444 -16.55 -14.46 21.52
CA ASN A 444 -17.08 -13.75 22.68
C ASN A 444 -16.09 -13.92 23.83
N ILE A 445 -15.32 -12.86 24.10
CA ILE A 445 -14.21 -12.87 25.07
C ILE A 445 -14.73 -13.11 26.50
N ARG A 446 -15.92 -12.62 26.84
CA ARG A 446 -16.49 -12.72 28.20
C ARG A 446 -17.05 -14.12 28.49
N ALA A 447 -17.61 -14.78 27.47
CA ALA A 447 -18.14 -16.14 27.55
C ALA A 447 -17.09 -17.23 27.23
N SER A 448 -15.85 -16.84 26.91
CA SER A 448 -14.78 -17.74 26.44
C SER A 448 -15.20 -18.63 25.26
N ARG A 449 -16.04 -18.11 24.36
CA ARG A 449 -16.50 -18.82 23.15
C ARG A 449 -15.77 -18.30 21.92
N SER A 450 -15.49 -19.20 20.99
CA SER A 450 -14.85 -18.91 19.72
C SER A 450 -15.33 -19.89 18.66
N ALA A 451 -15.49 -19.42 17.43
CA ALA A 451 -15.77 -20.23 16.26
C ALA A 451 -15.09 -19.63 15.04
N SER A 452 -14.91 -20.43 14.00
CA SER A 452 -14.27 -20.01 12.75
C SER A 452 -14.92 -20.71 11.56
N ILE A 453 -15.03 -19.98 10.45
CA ILE A 453 -15.56 -20.48 9.19
C ILE A 453 -14.63 -20.04 8.05
N SER A 454 -14.38 -20.93 7.10
CA SER A 454 -13.42 -20.69 6.02
C SER A 454 -14.04 -19.86 4.91
N ILE A 455 -13.29 -18.89 4.39
CA ILE A 455 -13.64 -18.12 3.20
C ILE A 455 -13.29 -18.98 1.97
N PRO A 456 -14.24 -19.27 1.07
CA PRO A 456 -13.97 -20.02 -0.15
C PRO A 456 -12.88 -19.39 -1.03
N ARG A 457 -12.04 -20.24 -1.62
CA ARG A 457 -11.00 -19.84 -2.59
C ARG A 457 -11.66 -19.18 -3.81
N THR A 458 -11.46 -17.88 -3.98
CA THR A 458 -12.19 -17.06 -4.95
C THR A 458 -11.23 -16.26 -5.84
N TYR A 459 -11.46 -16.32 -7.15
CA TYR A 459 -10.79 -15.47 -8.15
C TYR A 459 -11.64 -14.23 -8.43
N ILE A 460 -11.07 -13.04 -8.26
CA ILE A 460 -11.73 -11.76 -8.48
C ILE A 460 -10.98 -11.03 -9.59
N PRO A 461 -11.60 -10.76 -10.76
CA PRO A 461 -10.97 -10.00 -11.84
C PRO A 461 -10.54 -8.59 -11.41
N GLY A 462 -9.63 -7.97 -12.17
CA GLY A 462 -9.26 -6.57 -11.97
C GLY A 462 -10.44 -5.62 -12.11
N GLU A 463 -10.51 -4.59 -11.27
CA GLU A 463 -11.56 -3.55 -11.25
C GLU A 463 -12.99 -4.13 -11.19
N ARG A 464 -13.18 -5.23 -10.46
CA ARG A 464 -14.48 -5.90 -10.30
C ARG A 464 -14.75 -6.26 -8.85
N SER A 465 -16.04 -6.40 -8.55
CA SER A 465 -16.52 -6.97 -7.29
C SER A 465 -16.91 -8.44 -7.47
N SER A 466 -16.81 -9.22 -6.40
CA SER A 466 -17.32 -10.59 -6.30
C SER A 466 -18.00 -10.78 -4.96
N THR A 467 -19.22 -11.30 -4.98
CA THR A 467 -19.88 -11.85 -3.79
C THR A 467 -19.34 -13.27 -3.55
N ILE A 468 -19.06 -13.59 -2.29
CA ILE A 468 -18.53 -14.87 -1.83
C ILE A 468 -19.48 -15.43 -0.78
N ASP A 469 -20.41 -16.28 -1.20
CA ASP A 469 -21.29 -17.00 -0.29
C ASP A 469 -20.54 -18.08 0.50
N PHE A 470 -20.82 -18.17 1.80
CA PHE A 470 -20.40 -19.29 2.65
C PHE A 470 -21.42 -20.43 2.59
N ASP A 471 -21.03 -21.65 2.98
CA ASP A 471 -22.01 -22.75 3.11
C ASP A 471 -23.00 -22.46 4.24
N THR A 472 -24.28 -22.43 3.92
CA THR A 472 -25.39 -22.12 4.85
C THR A 472 -25.39 -22.99 6.12
N ARG A 473 -24.95 -24.25 6.05
CA ARG A 473 -24.89 -25.14 7.23
C ARG A 473 -23.73 -24.75 8.12
N GLU A 474 -22.54 -24.52 7.53
CA GLU A 474 -21.38 -24.04 8.28
C GLU A 474 -21.66 -22.68 8.97
N VAL A 475 -22.36 -21.76 8.28
CA VAL A 475 -22.81 -20.47 8.87
C VAL A 475 -23.76 -20.70 10.04
N THR A 476 -24.72 -21.62 9.90
CA THR A 476 -25.70 -21.92 10.95
C THR A 476 -25.03 -22.53 12.18
N ASP A 477 -24.09 -23.48 12.01
CA ASP A 477 -23.33 -24.07 13.11
C ASP A 477 -22.36 -23.06 13.77
N PHE A 478 -21.72 -22.21 12.97
CA PHE A 478 -20.88 -21.11 13.44
C PHE A 478 -21.66 -20.13 14.34
N LEU A 479 -22.86 -19.71 13.95
CA LEU A 479 -23.70 -18.82 14.76
C LEU A 479 -24.29 -19.53 15.99
N ASN A 480 -24.73 -20.78 15.86
CA ASN A 480 -25.29 -21.56 16.98
C ASN A 480 -24.27 -21.86 18.08
N THR A 481 -22.96 -21.83 17.78
CA THR A 481 -21.89 -21.84 18.80
C THR A 481 -22.03 -20.67 19.79
N PHE A 482 -22.56 -19.53 19.34
CA PHE A 482 -22.80 -18.32 20.14
C PHE A 482 -24.23 -18.18 20.65
N SER A 483 -25.03 -19.26 20.59
CA SER A 483 -26.45 -19.35 20.97
C SER A 483 -26.88 -18.55 22.21
N SER A 484 -26.07 -18.48 23.27
CA SER A 484 -26.40 -17.76 24.51
C SER A 484 -25.51 -16.53 24.78
N SER A 485 -24.70 -16.11 23.82
CA SER A 485 -23.74 -15.00 23.94
C SER A 485 -23.11 -14.70 22.56
N PHE A 486 -23.70 -13.80 21.78
CA PHE A 486 -23.20 -13.45 20.44
C PHE A 486 -21.75 -12.95 20.45
N PRO A 487 -21.02 -13.03 19.31
CA PRO A 487 -19.66 -12.50 19.21
C PRO A 487 -19.57 -11.03 19.61
N ASN A 488 -18.46 -10.65 20.24
CA ASN A 488 -18.09 -9.26 20.50
C ASN A 488 -16.80 -8.83 19.80
N ARG A 489 -16.19 -9.75 19.04
CA ARG A 489 -15.01 -9.51 18.20
C ARG A 489 -15.06 -10.40 16.96
N LEU A 490 -14.75 -9.82 15.80
CA LEU A 490 -14.49 -10.55 14.56
C LEU A 490 -13.04 -10.34 14.12
N SER A 491 -12.43 -11.39 13.59
CA SER A 491 -11.12 -11.38 12.95
C SER A 491 -11.21 -11.97 11.55
N PHE A 492 -10.54 -11.34 10.60
CA PHE A 492 -10.46 -11.74 9.20
C PHE A 492 -9.00 -12.01 8.88
N GLU A 493 -8.67 -13.26 8.58
CA GLU A 493 -7.29 -13.72 8.37
C GLU A 493 -7.22 -14.53 7.07
N GLY A 494 -6.21 -14.32 6.23
CA GLY A 494 -6.10 -15.06 4.96
C GLY A 494 -4.92 -14.63 4.09
N SER A 495 -4.68 -15.39 3.01
CA SER A 495 -3.62 -15.11 2.05
C SER A 495 -4.22 -14.82 0.67
N VAL A 496 -3.84 -13.69 0.08
CA VAL A 496 -4.30 -13.25 -1.24
C VAL A 496 -3.14 -13.14 -2.21
N ARG A 497 -3.25 -13.77 -3.38
CA ARG A 497 -2.31 -13.60 -4.49
C ARG A 497 -2.80 -12.58 -5.49
N ILE A 498 -2.02 -11.52 -5.65
CA ILE A 498 -2.20 -10.51 -6.69
C ILE A 498 -1.53 -11.01 -7.97
N ASN A 499 -2.20 -10.83 -9.12
CA ASN A 499 -1.78 -11.31 -10.43
C ASN A 499 -1.38 -12.81 -10.44
N PRO A 500 -2.29 -13.72 -10.05
CA PRO A 500 -1.98 -15.15 -9.84
C PRO A 500 -1.40 -15.85 -11.07
N GLU A 501 -1.69 -15.35 -12.27
CA GLU A 501 -1.28 -15.90 -13.58
C GLU A 501 0.03 -15.32 -14.13
N GLY A 502 0.60 -14.28 -13.51
CA GLY A 502 1.80 -13.60 -14.04
C GLY A 502 1.52 -12.88 -15.37
N ALA A 503 0.34 -12.29 -15.51
CA ALA A 503 -0.08 -11.57 -16.71
C ALA A 503 0.60 -10.19 -16.82
N MET A 504 0.49 -9.57 -17.99
CA MET A 504 0.73 -8.13 -18.13
C MET A 504 -0.39 -7.35 -17.44
N GLY A 505 -0.06 -6.33 -16.67
CA GLY A 505 -1.05 -5.47 -16.01
C GLY A 505 -0.45 -4.22 -15.39
N THR A 506 -1.30 -3.42 -14.76
CA THR A 506 -0.90 -2.24 -14.00
C THR A 506 -1.29 -2.40 -12.54
N ILE A 507 -0.46 -1.91 -11.64
CA ILE A 507 -0.70 -1.88 -10.20
C ILE A 507 -0.12 -0.59 -9.59
N THR A 508 -0.79 -0.02 -8.61
CA THR A 508 -0.36 1.21 -7.90
C THR A 508 -0.19 0.99 -6.41
N ASP A 509 0.58 1.86 -5.76
CA ASP A 509 0.78 1.84 -4.31
C ASP A 509 -0.45 2.33 -3.51
N THR A 510 -1.47 2.78 -4.23
CA THR A 510 -2.79 3.19 -3.72
C THR A 510 -3.90 2.20 -4.07
N ASP A 511 -3.62 1.09 -4.76
CA ASP A 511 -4.64 0.09 -5.04
C ASP A 511 -5.05 -0.62 -3.73
N GLU A 512 -6.36 -0.78 -3.55
CA GLU A 512 -6.96 -1.35 -2.33
C GLU A 512 -7.75 -2.62 -2.65
N LEU A 513 -7.70 -3.59 -1.73
CA LEU A 513 -8.75 -4.59 -1.59
C LEU A 513 -9.69 -4.15 -0.47
N ALA A 514 -10.98 -4.03 -0.77
CA ALA A 514 -12.01 -3.65 0.18
C ALA A 514 -13.14 -4.68 0.16
N GLY A 515 -13.93 -4.74 1.22
CA GLY A 515 -15.13 -5.56 1.23
C GLY A 515 -15.94 -5.43 2.51
N ASP A 516 -17.09 -6.09 2.51
CA ASP A 516 -18.06 -6.08 3.61
C ASP A 516 -18.52 -7.52 3.88
N LEU A 517 -18.49 -7.95 5.14
CA LEU A 517 -19.10 -9.21 5.57
C LEU A 517 -20.57 -8.93 5.93
N THR A 518 -21.52 -9.48 5.19
CA THR A 518 -22.94 -9.41 5.56
C THR A 518 -23.43 -10.76 6.06
N MET A 519 -24.20 -10.74 7.14
CA MET A 519 -24.93 -11.89 7.64
C MET A 519 -26.43 -11.64 7.65
N GLU A 520 -27.18 -12.71 7.50
CA GLU A 520 -28.62 -12.72 7.38
C GLU A 520 -29.20 -13.92 8.12
N ILE A 521 -30.07 -13.64 9.09
CA ILE A 521 -30.68 -14.62 9.97
C ILE A 521 -32.19 -14.47 9.86
N PRO A 522 -32.86 -15.30 9.05
CA PRO A 522 -34.31 -15.45 9.13
C PRO A 522 -34.69 -15.87 10.55
N LEU A 523 -35.70 -15.23 11.15
CA LEU A 523 -36.16 -15.54 12.50
C LEU A 523 -37.02 -16.82 12.52
N GLN A 524 -36.49 -17.90 11.94
CA GLN A 524 -36.91 -19.26 12.24
C GLN A 524 -35.95 -19.87 13.27
N LEU A 525 -36.32 -19.75 14.54
CA LEU A 525 -35.42 -20.04 15.67
C LEU A 525 -36.17 -20.64 16.86
N SER A 526 -35.43 -21.08 17.87
CA SER A 526 -35.95 -21.42 19.19
C SER A 526 -35.37 -20.46 20.24
N ILE A 527 -36.23 -19.98 21.16
CA ILE A 527 -35.85 -19.10 22.28
C ILE A 527 -36.00 -19.88 23.58
N LYS A 528 -34.94 -19.92 24.38
CA LYS A 528 -34.96 -20.48 25.73
C LYS A 528 -34.46 -19.47 26.74
N ASN A 529 -35.29 -19.22 27.77
CA ASN A 529 -35.04 -18.22 28.80
C ASN A 529 -34.75 -16.82 28.21
N GLY A 530 -35.50 -16.44 27.18
CA GLY A 530 -35.52 -15.09 26.65
C GLY A 530 -35.89 -14.09 27.74
N ALA A 531 -35.32 -12.89 27.77
CA ALA A 531 -35.71 -11.84 28.71
C ALA A 531 -35.61 -10.42 28.11
N PHE A 532 -36.63 -9.62 28.40
CA PHE A 532 -36.73 -8.20 28.09
C PHE A 532 -37.30 -7.44 29.29
N ALA A 533 -36.78 -6.25 29.60
CA ALA A 533 -37.25 -5.45 30.73
C ALA A 533 -37.45 -3.99 30.32
N ASP A 534 -38.61 -3.44 30.67
CA ASP A 534 -38.95 -2.02 30.52
C ASP A 534 -39.33 -1.40 31.88
N THR A 535 -39.11 -0.09 32.05
CA THR A 535 -39.48 0.66 33.26
C THR A 535 -40.05 2.03 32.89
N SER A 536 -41.36 2.16 33.03
CA SER A 536 -42.12 3.37 32.71
C SER A 536 -42.48 4.15 33.98
N ALA A 537 -42.55 5.48 33.90
CA ALA A 537 -42.96 6.33 35.02
C ALA A 537 -44.48 6.24 35.27
N LEU A 538 -44.89 6.17 36.54
CA LEU A 538 -46.28 6.24 36.96
C LEU A 538 -46.61 7.67 37.39
N THR A 539 -47.47 8.34 36.64
CA THR A 539 -47.91 9.71 36.95
C THR A 539 -49.31 9.72 37.53
N PHE A 540 -49.41 10.08 38.81
CA PHE A 540 -50.67 10.34 39.50
C PHE A 540 -50.66 11.77 40.06
N ASP A 541 -51.74 12.51 39.83
CA ASP A 541 -51.96 13.79 40.51
C ASP A 541 -52.29 13.58 42.00
N ARG A 542 -52.35 14.68 42.76
CA ARG A 542 -52.56 14.64 44.21
C ARG A 542 -53.93 14.07 44.62
N ASP A 543 -54.98 14.40 43.90
CA ASP A 543 -56.34 13.93 44.19
C ASP A 543 -56.48 12.44 43.83
N SER A 544 -55.90 12.02 42.70
CA SER A 544 -55.77 10.60 42.36
C SER A 544 -55.01 9.79 43.42
N ARG A 545 -53.90 10.32 43.98
CA ARG A 545 -53.19 9.65 45.09
C ARG A 545 -54.04 9.55 46.37
N GLU A 546 -54.76 10.60 46.77
CA GLU A 546 -55.68 10.52 47.91
C GLU A 546 -56.82 9.52 47.68
N LYS A 547 -57.36 9.43 46.45
CA LYS A 547 -58.38 8.44 46.09
C LYS A 547 -57.87 7.01 46.17
N LEU A 548 -56.63 6.74 45.73
CA LEU A 548 -56.00 5.41 45.83
C LEU A 548 -55.90 4.92 47.28
N ARG A 549 -55.70 5.80 48.27
CA ARG A 549 -55.67 5.43 49.70
C ARG A 549 -56.98 4.87 50.24
N ASN A 550 -58.11 5.23 49.61
CA ASN A 550 -59.47 4.85 50.03
C ASN A 550 -59.96 3.55 49.35
N VAL A 551 -59.15 2.94 48.50
CA VAL A 551 -59.40 1.63 47.91
C VAL A 551 -59.36 0.55 49.00
N VAL A 552 -60.30 -0.40 48.94
CA VAL A 552 -60.37 -1.57 49.84
C VAL A 552 -59.65 -2.77 49.22
N ARG A 553 -59.86 -2.97 47.91
CA ARG A 553 -59.29 -4.03 47.10
C ARG A 553 -59.46 -3.64 45.64
N GLY A 554 -58.61 -4.15 44.76
CA GLY A 554 -58.79 -3.97 43.32
C GLY A 554 -58.18 -5.11 42.55
N PHE A 555 -58.77 -5.42 41.40
CA PHE A 555 -58.34 -6.49 40.51
C PHE A 555 -58.06 -5.89 39.14
N ILE A 556 -56.84 -6.06 38.65
CA ILE A 556 -56.47 -5.73 37.27
C ILE A 556 -56.63 -7.00 36.44
N HIS A 557 -57.60 -6.99 35.54
CA HIS A 557 -57.90 -8.09 34.64
C HIS A 557 -57.20 -7.86 33.31
N PHE A 558 -56.50 -8.87 32.82
CA PHE A 558 -55.86 -8.89 31.51
C PHE A 558 -56.41 -10.04 30.68
N GLU A 559 -57.05 -9.70 29.57
CA GLU A 559 -57.37 -10.64 28.49
C GLU A 559 -56.26 -10.52 27.44
N PHE A 560 -55.49 -11.59 27.26
CA PHE A 560 -54.46 -11.72 26.24
C PHE A 560 -54.92 -12.60 25.10
N GLU A 561 -54.63 -12.18 23.87
CA GLU A 561 -54.74 -12.97 22.65
C GLU A 561 -53.37 -12.91 21.95
N ASN A 562 -52.61 -14.00 22.06
CA ASN A 562 -51.22 -14.09 21.63
C ASN A 562 -51.10 -14.93 20.35
N HIS A 563 -50.78 -14.28 19.24
CA HIS A 563 -50.42 -14.92 17.98
C HIS A 563 -48.89 -15.07 17.82
N PHE A 564 -48.06 -14.65 18.77
CA PHE A 564 -46.63 -14.96 18.70
C PHE A 564 -46.37 -16.46 18.89
N PRO A 565 -45.38 -17.05 18.19
CA PRO A 565 -44.98 -18.45 18.37
C PRO A 565 -44.20 -18.71 19.67
N ALA A 566 -44.09 -17.71 20.55
CA ALA A 566 -43.44 -17.82 21.85
C ALA A 566 -44.41 -17.48 22.98
N GLY A 567 -44.28 -18.21 24.08
CA GLY A 567 -44.96 -17.90 25.33
C GLY A 567 -44.21 -16.80 26.07
N VAL A 568 -44.96 -16.00 26.81
CA VAL A 568 -44.45 -14.86 27.57
C VAL A 568 -44.86 -15.00 29.03
N GLU A 569 -43.89 -15.07 29.93
CA GLU A 569 -44.09 -14.87 31.36
C GLU A 569 -43.88 -13.39 31.67
N LEU A 570 -44.94 -12.69 32.06
CA LEU A 570 -44.87 -11.32 32.54
C LEU A 570 -44.67 -11.31 34.06
N GLN A 571 -43.61 -10.63 34.51
CA GLN A 571 -43.41 -10.26 35.91
C GLN A 571 -43.53 -8.73 36.01
N THR A 572 -44.32 -8.24 36.97
CA THR A 572 -44.49 -6.79 37.19
C THR A 572 -43.94 -6.40 38.56
N SER A 573 -43.46 -5.17 38.68
CA SER A 573 -43.11 -4.59 39.98
C SER A 573 -43.26 -3.07 39.94
N ILE A 574 -43.92 -2.49 40.95
CA ILE A 574 -44.00 -1.05 41.13
C ILE A 574 -42.80 -0.62 41.99
N LEU A 575 -42.10 0.43 41.56
CA LEU A 575 -40.87 0.92 42.16
C LEU A 575 -41.04 2.34 42.73
N ASP A 576 -40.20 2.68 43.69
CA ASP A 576 -40.08 4.03 44.24
C ASP A 576 -39.09 4.93 43.47
N LYS A 577 -38.89 6.17 43.97
CA LYS A 577 -37.93 7.15 43.43
C LYS A 577 -36.48 6.66 43.40
N SER A 578 -36.16 5.60 44.14
CA SER A 578 -34.84 4.97 44.21
C SER A 578 -34.78 3.67 43.39
N PHE A 579 -35.77 3.42 42.52
CA PHE A 579 -35.96 2.18 41.75
C PHE A 579 -36.06 0.91 42.60
N SER A 580 -36.39 1.03 43.89
CA SER A 580 -36.59 -0.11 44.79
C SER A 580 -38.03 -0.61 44.71
N PRO A 581 -38.28 -1.94 44.63
CA PRO A 581 -39.63 -2.48 44.48
C PRO A 581 -40.44 -2.30 45.78
N VAL A 582 -41.57 -1.61 45.69
CA VAL A 582 -42.51 -1.37 46.80
C VAL A 582 -43.73 -2.29 46.75
N ILE A 583 -44.07 -2.77 45.55
CA ILE A 583 -45.11 -3.79 45.29
C ILE A 583 -44.57 -4.72 44.20
N ILE A 584 -44.77 -6.03 44.38
CA ILE A 584 -44.51 -7.05 43.36
C ILE A 584 -45.83 -7.80 43.17
N PRO A 585 -46.71 -7.32 42.27
CA PRO A 585 -48.00 -7.95 42.05
C PRO A 585 -47.81 -9.34 41.46
N ASN A 586 -48.39 -10.34 42.10
CA ASN A 586 -48.48 -11.71 41.60
C ASN A 586 -49.91 -11.98 41.13
N ALA A 587 -50.12 -13.03 40.33
CA ALA A 587 -51.48 -13.50 40.10
C ALA A 587 -52.06 -14.09 41.39
N ASP A 588 -53.39 -14.14 41.52
CA ASP A 588 -54.12 -14.51 42.75
C ASP A 588 -53.77 -15.90 43.32
N ASN A 589 -53.17 -16.77 42.51
CA ASN A 589 -52.68 -18.10 42.85
C ASN A 589 -51.19 -18.14 43.30
N GLY A 590 -50.52 -16.99 43.39
CA GLY A 590 -49.10 -16.85 43.69
C GLY A 590 -48.15 -17.19 42.53
N SER A 591 -48.66 -17.37 41.30
CA SER A 591 -47.82 -17.61 40.12
C SER A 591 -47.53 -16.34 39.32
N THR A 592 -46.56 -16.43 38.41
CA THR A 592 -46.26 -15.37 37.44
C THR A 592 -47.27 -15.40 36.29
N LEU A 593 -47.45 -14.27 35.59
CA LEU A 593 -48.50 -14.10 34.59
C LEU A 593 -48.08 -14.82 33.30
N GLN A 594 -48.64 -15.99 33.04
CA GLN A 594 -48.26 -16.83 31.89
C GLN A 594 -49.20 -16.56 30.70
N ILE A 595 -48.61 -16.15 29.58
CA ILE A 595 -49.26 -15.98 28.28
C ILE A 595 -48.75 -17.11 27.38
N PRO A 596 -49.59 -18.12 27.03
CA PRO A 596 -49.16 -19.23 26.19
C PRO A 596 -48.78 -18.77 24.78
N ALA A 597 -47.89 -19.51 24.12
CA ALA A 597 -47.58 -19.34 22.70
C ALA A 597 -48.80 -19.66 21.83
N GLY A 598 -48.92 -19.00 20.67
CA GLY A 598 -49.82 -19.42 19.60
C GLY A 598 -49.52 -20.86 19.15
N VAL A 599 -50.55 -21.57 18.66
CA VAL A 599 -50.40 -22.95 18.18
C VAL A 599 -49.70 -22.92 16.83
N VAL A 600 -48.58 -23.65 16.71
CA VAL A 600 -47.78 -23.74 15.48
C VAL A 600 -48.05 -25.01 14.69
N ASP A 601 -47.86 -24.93 13.37
CA ASP A 601 -47.88 -26.07 12.45
C ASP A 601 -46.53 -26.85 12.44
N ALA A 602 -46.41 -27.84 11.55
CA ALA A 602 -45.19 -28.63 11.37
C ALA A 602 -44.00 -27.82 10.81
N ASN A 603 -44.24 -26.65 10.20
CA ASN A 603 -43.20 -25.74 9.71
C ASN A 603 -42.79 -24.70 10.76
N GLY A 604 -43.49 -24.63 11.90
CA GLY A 604 -43.28 -23.67 12.96
C GLY A 604 -44.03 -22.34 12.79
N GLN A 605 -44.97 -22.25 11.83
CA GLN A 605 -45.81 -21.07 11.63
C GLN A 605 -47.05 -21.12 12.54
N VAL A 606 -47.45 -20.00 13.13
CA VAL A 606 -48.66 -19.93 13.95
C VAL A 606 -49.91 -20.05 13.08
N VAL A 607 -50.83 -20.93 13.48
CA VAL A 607 -52.12 -21.19 12.80
C VAL A 607 -53.32 -20.78 13.63
N SER A 608 -53.14 -20.53 14.93
CA SER A 608 -54.18 -19.93 15.79
C SER A 608 -53.55 -19.27 17.02
N ALA A 609 -54.01 -18.08 17.36
CA ALA A 609 -53.64 -17.40 18.60
C ALA A 609 -54.06 -18.20 19.84
N ALA A 610 -53.28 -18.09 20.92
CA ALA A 610 -53.63 -18.64 22.22
C ALA A 610 -54.14 -17.53 23.14
N THR A 611 -55.23 -17.80 23.85
CA THR A 611 -55.87 -16.82 24.75
C THR A 611 -55.56 -17.13 26.21
N ALA A 612 -55.28 -16.11 27.01
CA ALA A 612 -55.18 -16.23 28.47
C ALA A 612 -55.93 -15.09 29.15
N VAL A 613 -56.64 -15.42 30.24
CA VAL A 613 -57.16 -14.42 31.18
C VAL A 613 -56.29 -14.51 32.42
N GLN A 614 -55.79 -13.36 32.88
CA GLN A 614 -54.97 -13.24 34.07
C GLN A 614 -55.54 -12.13 34.96
N GLU A 615 -55.49 -12.35 36.27
CA GLU A 615 -55.99 -11.42 37.28
C GLU A 615 -54.85 -11.08 38.23
N ILE A 616 -54.67 -9.79 38.51
CA ILE A 616 -53.77 -9.27 39.53
C ILE A 616 -54.61 -8.60 40.61
N GLU A 617 -54.77 -9.26 41.75
CA GLU A 617 -55.21 -8.60 42.97
C GLU A 617 -54.16 -7.59 43.47
N LEU A 618 -54.65 -6.42 43.90
CA LEU A 618 -53.95 -5.46 44.73
C LEU A 618 -54.75 -5.26 46.03
N SER A 619 -54.09 -5.51 47.16
CA SER A 619 -54.62 -5.29 48.51
C SER A 619 -54.70 -3.79 48.84
N ARG A 620 -55.46 -3.43 49.89
CA ARG A 620 -55.50 -2.05 50.43
C ARG A 620 -54.10 -1.54 50.76
N GLU A 621 -53.27 -2.37 51.38
CA GLU A 621 -51.91 -2.05 51.78
C GLU A 621 -51.02 -1.75 50.57
N GLU A 622 -51.23 -2.44 49.45
CA GLU A 622 -50.53 -2.19 48.18
C GLU A 622 -51.06 -0.92 47.49
N PHE A 623 -52.36 -0.67 47.48
CA PHE A 623 -52.91 0.60 46.99
C PHE A 623 -52.40 1.82 47.79
N GLN A 624 -52.22 1.68 49.10
CA GLN A 624 -51.60 2.71 49.93
C GLN A 624 -50.12 2.92 49.54
N ARG A 625 -49.33 1.84 49.39
CA ARG A 625 -47.93 1.95 48.92
C ARG A 625 -47.82 2.56 47.51
N LEU A 626 -48.74 2.23 46.61
CA LEU A 626 -48.82 2.83 45.27
C LEU A 626 -49.06 4.34 45.36
N ALA A 627 -49.94 4.79 46.25
CA ALA A 627 -50.20 6.21 46.49
C ALA A 627 -49.02 6.94 47.18
N ASP A 628 -48.38 6.30 48.17
CA ASP A 628 -47.28 6.88 48.97
C ASP A 628 -45.96 6.97 48.20
N SER A 629 -45.54 5.87 47.58
CA SER A 629 -44.19 5.71 47.04
C SER A 629 -44.13 5.09 45.64
N GLY A 630 -45.27 4.73 45.03
CA GLY A 630 -45.30 4.26 43.65
C GLY A 630 -44.99 5.36 42.64
N GLU A 631 -43.90 5.21 41.89
CA GLU A 631 -43.37 6.23 40.99
C GLU A 631 -42.97 5.66 39.61
N PHE A 632 -42.66 4.36 39.54
CA PHE A 632 -42.43 3.65 38.28
C PHE A 632 -43.12 2.28 38.28
N ILE A 633 -43.45 1.77 37.09
CA ILE A 633 -43.81 0.38 36.86
C ILE A 633 -42.71 -0.25 36.00
N ARG A 634 -42.18 -1.38 36.46
CA ARG A 634 -41.25 -2.21 35.71
C ARG A 634 -41.94 -3.49 35.25
N LEU A 635 -41.80 -3.78 33.97
CA LEU A 635 -42.27 -4.99 33.31
C LEU A 635 -41.02 -5.82 32.95
N LEU A 636 -40.99 -7.08 33.38
CA LEU A 636 -39.97 -8.05 32.97
C LEU A 636 -40.69 -9.18 32.23
N LEU A 637 -40.54 -9.20 30.91
CA LEU A 637 -41.05 -10.23 30.02
C LEU A 637 -39.98 -11.32 29.90
N LYS A 638 -40.30 -12.57 30.26
CA LYS A 638 -39.48 -13.72 29.86
C LYS A 638 -40.16 -14.43 28.71
N VAL A 639 -39.40 -14.73 27.67
CA VAL A 639 -39.91 -15.28 26.41
C VAL A 639 -39.35 -16.68 26.19
N SER A 640 -40.17 -17.65 25.79
CA SER A 640 -39.68 -18.98 25.40
C SER A 640 -40.59 -19.64 24.37
N THR A 641 -39.97 -20.31 23.39
CA THR A 641 -40.69 -21.04 22.34
C THR A 641 -41.14 -22.42 22.87
N PRO A 642 -42.31 -22.93 22.45
CA PRO A 642 -42.85 -24.19 22.96
C PRO A 642 -42.05 -25.40 22.43
N GLY A 643 -41.60 -26.25 23.35
CA GLY A 643 -40.85 -27.48 23.04
C GLY A 643 -39.45 -27.21 22.48
N ASN A 644 -38.93 -28.17 21.70
CA ASN A 644 -37.60 -28.09 21.06
C ASN A 644 -37.69 -27.77 19.55
N GLY A 645 -38.85 -27.36 19.05
CA GLY A 645 -39.07 -27.03 17.64
C GLY A 645 -38.58 -25.63 17.27
N MET A 646 -38.18 -25.45 16.01
CA MET A 646 -37.85 -24.14 15.45
C MET A 646 -39.13 -23.46 14.94
N VAL A 647 -39.46 -22.29 15.46
CA VAL A 647 -40.69 -21.55 15.11
C VAL A 647 -40.38 -20.29 14.31
N GLN A 648 -41.33 -19.83 13.49
CA GLN A 648 -41.19 -18.68 12.60
C GLN A 648 -41.84 -17.43 13.21
N PHE A 649 -41.05 -16.38 13.41
CA PHE A 649 -41.55 -15.06 13.80
C PHE A 649 -41.90 -14.23 12.56
N ARG A 650 -43.16 -13.83 12.43
CA ARG A 650 -43.69 -13.18 11.23
C ARG A 650 -44.26 -11.80 11.51
N THR A 651 -44.25 -10.92 10.50
CA THR A 651 -44.73 -9.54 10.64
C THR A 651 -46.19 -9.43 11.05
N ASP A 652 -47.00 -10.43 10.67
CA ASP A 652 -48.42 -10.56 10.99
C ASP A 652 -48.70 -11.22 12.35
N ASP A 653 -47.68 -11.70 13.08
CA ASP A 653 -47.84 -12.11 14.48
C ASP A 653 -48.14 -10.88 15.36
N TYR A 654 -48.98 -11.06 16.37
CA TYR A 654 -49.41 -9.98 17.26
C TYR A 654 -49.64 -10.45 18.69
N LEU A 655 -49.52 -9.52 19.63
CA LEU A 655 -50.08 -9.64 20.98
C LEU A 655 -51.16 -8.57 21.15
N LYS A 656 -52.38 -9.02 21.38
CA LYS A 656 -53.51 -8.17 21.72
C LYS A 656 -53.77 -8.28 23.22
N VAL A 657 -53.83 -7.12 23.88
CA VAL A 657 -54.00 -6.98 25.32
C VAL A 657 -55.22 -6.11 25.57
N ARG A 658 -56.18 -6.64 26.33
CA ARG A 658 -57.34 -5.90 26.81
C ARG A 658 -57.30 -5.87 28.33
N THR A 659 -57.29 -4.68 28.90
CA THR A 659 -57.11 -4.47 30.35
C THR A 659 -58.31 -3.71 30.90
N TYR A 660 -58.89 -4.23 31.98
CA TYR A 660 -59.92 -3.55 32.75
C TYR A 660 -59.67 -3.72 34.24
N LEU A 661 -60.14 -2.75 35.02
CA LEU A 661 -59.90 -2.66 36.45
C LEU A 661 -61.24 -2.77 37.19
N THR A 662 -61.30 -3.66 38.17
CA THR A 662 -62.44 -3.78 39.09
C THR A 662 -61.98 -3.29 40.46
N VAL A 663 -62.43 -2.12 40.91
CA VAL A 663 -62.03 -1.54 42.20
C VAL A 663 -63.19 -1.56 43.18
N ARG A 664 -62.95 -2.06 44.40
CA ARG A 664 -63.84 -1.83 45.54
C ARG A 664 -63.38 -0.61 46.32
N ILE A 665 -64.16 0.47 46.26
CA ILE A 665 -63.84 1.73 46.94
C ILE A 665 -64.77 1.91 48.14
N ASN A 666 -64.21 2.29 49.29
CA ASN A 666 -65.02 2.71 50.43
C ASN A 666 -65.33 4.20 50.27
N THR A 667 -66.58 4.55 49.99
CA THR A 667 -66.97 5.94 49.76
C THR A 667 -67.88 6.46 50.87
N ALA A 668 -67.59 7.67 51.35
CA ALA A 668 -68.49 8.46 52.18
C ALA A 668 -69.04 9.60 51.33
N ILE A 669 -70.34 9.88 51.44
CA ILE A 669 -70.99 10.95 50.69
C ILE A 669 -70.47 12.30 51.19
N VAL A 670 -69.74 13.02 50.34
CA VAL A 670 -69.54 14.46 50.50
C VAL A 670 -70.68 15.15 49.77
N SER A 671 -71.54 15.86 50.48
CA SER A 671 -72.52 16.77 49.87
C SER A 671 -71.80 18.00 49.32
N ASN A 672 -72.09 18.35 48.06
CA ASN A 672 -71.48 19.44 47.28
C ASN A 672 -71.34 20.78 48.03
#